data_AF-A0A395T7W4-F1
#
_entry.id   AF-A0A395T7W4-F1
#
_cell.length_a   1.000
_cell.length_b   1.000
_cell.length_c   1.000
_cell.angle_alpha   90.00
_cell.angle_beta   90.00
_cell.angle_gamma   90.00
#
_symmetry.space_group_name_H-M   'P 1'
#
loop_
_entity.id
_entity.type
_entity.pdbx_description
1 polymer ?
#
loop_
_entity_poly.entity_id
_entity_poly.type
_entity_poly.pdbx_seq_one_letter_code
_entity_poly.pdbx_strand_id
1 'polypeptide(L)'
;MAIENGNKTSSIVDAPISTLAAALSQGHINSVELTAKHLIRIAKYDRRTIQLNAVPIINQDAFNAAQESDQRRASGATLGLLDGIPGTIKDSYKMKGMTIAAGSPAFKDLVANEDAFTVQKLREAGAVLLGRTNMPPMAAGGMQRGVYGRAESPYNEEYLTAAFASGSSNGSATATAASFGAFGMGEETISSGRSPASNNGLVAYTPSRGLVSIRGNWPLFPTCDTVVPHTRSIDDMFALLDVIVAKDPIKTCDFWREQPFVKLPEVDSIRPKTFFDLSDSNALKGKRIGVPKMYIGGVDSDPYARKVHTRKSVIKLWNQARMILEGLGATVVETDFPLVTKFEKPEVSDTVSMTPPHRNEIDMCQLMAYTWDDFLAANQDSKVATTLAKVESSAIFPHPPGCLQDKYDSNDPLVRHTAVVAHITNGRVPTFDIPNLAKALQNLESTRKIEFEDWLDDINLDTVVWPCNADVGKADADVNEESAEHAWLNGVLYSNGNCAIRQFGIPTVSVPMGVMADIGMPVNLTFASKAYDDNNLFRYAFAFEKHSRLRQPPPRTPELRSDYIPKADVAQIGLTPPQLTVEASASVTEGEKVVAICGKINEQEVCELHVYINGEEVDDVKIVSGKWKVEARIGQVDRSRPEEISVPDFKTEMVIVVAKGKNGRSTESASPDQRSIRLVLDSLPSAPTLQGTLFQASWLKAVRADQQKGYFTCQSRRLALFHAVHAFEFTGPDPSEKIDISKPVNITWDATGGLIDEPKADSLKLWFAAIVGDDYKGGISWELAANLSLSKGYYIWTPPDGNIKNIRDSNYTMSPEKVHTFEARLLRKDGGPLAEVVSEKYAVEGFDFIRTSGSNGAQARFYTATAALTMAVLVGVVTNGGFV
;
A
#
# COMPACT_ATOMS: atom_id res chain seq x y z
N MET A 1 -1.73 0.37 38.43
CA MET A 1 -2.65 0.29 39.59
C MET A 1 -4.04 0.00 39.06
N ALA A 2 -4.65 -1.06 39.54
CA ALA A 2 -5.99 -1.48 39.13
C ALA A 2 -7.02 -0.47 39.66
N ILE A 3 -7.83 0.11 38.77
CA ILE A 3 -9.00 0.91 39.15
C ILE A 3 -10.15 -0.05 39.46
N GLU A 4 -10.80 0.24 40.58
CA GLU A 4 -11.77 -0.56 41.29
C GLU A 4 -13.00 -0.95 40.44
N ASN A 5 -13.43 -2.21 40.61
CA ASN A 5 -14.70 -2.74 40.12
C ASN A 5 -15.89 -2.04 40.80
N GLY A 6 -16.66 -1.24 40.05
CA GLY A 6 -17.89 -0.61 40.56
C GLY A 6 -18.94 -0.16 39.53
N ASN A 7 -18.58 0.12 38.27
CA ASN A 7 -19.52 0.46 37.20
C ASN A 7 -18.96 -0.07 35.88
N LYS A 8 -19.48 -1.20 35.37
CA LYS A 8 -18.92 -1.83 34.15
C LYS A 8 -19.21 -0.99 32.91
N THR A 9 -18.24 -0.17 32.52
CA THR A 9 -18.09 0.47 31.21
C THR A 9 -17.62 -0.57 30.19
N SER A 10 -18.16 -0.55 28.96
CA SER A 10 -17.70 -1.42 27.86
C SER A 10 -16.69 -0.69 26.99
N SER A 11 -15.62 -1.35 26.54
CA SER A 11 -14.60 -0.76 25.66
C SER A 11 -14.94 -1.00 24.18
N ILE A 12 -14.46 -0.15 23.26
CA ILE A 12 -14.52 -0.42 21.82
C ILE A 12 -13.46 -1.44 21.35
N VAL A 13 -12.42 -1.69 22.16
CA VAL A 13 -11.34 -2.63 21.81
C VAL A 13 -11.85 -4.05 21.85
N ASP A 14 -11.68 -4.78 20.75
CA ASP A 14 -12.19 -6.14 20.55
C ASP A 14 -13.72 -6.28 20.78
N ALA A 15 -14.46 -5.17 20.77
CA ALA A 15 -15.91 -5.19 20.88
C ALA A 15 -16.55 -5.85 19.64
N PRO A 16 -17.47 -6.82 19.84
CA PRO A 16 -18.29 -7.34 18.76
C PRO A 16 -19.20 -6.24 18.18
N ILE A 17 -19.51 -6.33 16.89
CA ILE A 17 -20.44 -5.46 16.18
C ILE A 17 -21.79 -5.41 16.90
N SER A 18 -22.28 -6.55 17.38
CA SER A 18 -23.54 -6.64 18.14
C SER A 18 -23.52 -5.84 19.44
N THR A 19 -22.39 -5.81 20.15
CA THR A 19 -22.20 -5.00 21.37
C THR A 19 -22.19 -3.51 21.05
N LEU A 20 -21.49 -3.10 19.98
CA LEU A 20 -21.46 -1.71 19.54
C LEU A 20 -22.85 -1.24 19.06
N ALA A 21 -23.54 -2.07 18.27
CA ALA A 21 -24.91 -1.79 17.82
C ALA A 21 -25.90 -1.69 18.98
N ALA A 22 -25.74 -2.53 20.01
CA ALA A 22 -26.54 -2.44 21.23
C ALA A 22 -26.27 -1.15 22.00
N ALA A 23 -25.00 -0.75 22.16
CA ALA A 23 -24.62 0.50 22.83
C ALA A 23 -25.19 1.73 22.10
N LEU A 24 -25.17 1.74 20.76
CA LEU A 24 -25.81 2.77 19.94
C LEU A 24 -27.33 2.80 20.16
N SER A 25 -27.98 1.63 20.13
CA SER A 25 -29.44 1.51 20.28
C SER A 25 -29.93 1.87 21.68
N GLN A 26 -29.10 1.65 22.70
CA GLN A 26 -29.39 1.99 24.11
C GLN A 26 -29.02 3.44 24.45
N GLY A 27 -28.46 4.21 23.50
CA GLY A 27 -28.06 5.59 23.74
C GLY A 27 -26.87 5.75 24.68
N HIS A 28 -26.09 4.70 24.92
CA HIS A 28 -24.85 4.76 25.72
C HIS A 28 -23.75 5.54 24.98
N ILE A 29 -23.80 5.51 23.65
CA ILE A 29 -22.93 6.25 22.74
C ILE A 29 -23.73 6.53 21.46
N ASN A 30 -23.36 7.58 20.72
CA ASN A 30 -23.84 7.80 19.36
C ASN A 30 -22.76 7.50 18.30
N SER A 31 -23.13 7.43 17.02
CA SER A 31 -22.22 7.05 15.94
C SER A 31 -21.10 8.06 15.74
N VAL A 32 -21.36 9.35 15.97
CA VAL A 32 -20.33 10.41 15.95
C VAL A 32 -19.27 10.15 17.02
N GLU A 33 -19.69 9.90 18.27
CA GLU A 33 -18.77 9.56 19.36
C GLU A 33 -18.00 8.26 19.07
N LEU A 34 -18.68 7.21 18.57
CA LEU A 34 -18.04 5.94 18.23
C LEU A 34 -16.97 6.11 17.13
N THR A 35 -17.31 6.86 16.08
CA THR A 35 -16.39 7.21 14.98
C THR A 35 -15.18 7.97 15.51
N ALA A 36 -15.39 8.95 16.39
CA ALA A 36 -14.30 9.70 17.02
C ALA A 36 -13.37 8.80 17.84
N LYS A 37 -13.90 7.85 18.63
CA LYS A 37 -13.07 6.91 19.41
C LYS A 37 -12.14 6.07 18.53
N HIS A 38 -12.64 5.54 17.42
CA HIS A 38 -11.81 4.81 16.45
C HIS A 38 -10.74 5.69 15.78
N LEU A 39 -11.09 6.93 15.39
CA LEU A 39 -10.14 7.89 14.82
C LEU A 39 -9.08 8.34 15.84
N ILE A 40 -9.42 8.42 17.13
CA ILE A 40 -8.47 8.69 18.22
C ILE A 40 -7.44 7.57 18.32
N ARG A 41 -7.84 6.30 18.20
CA ARG A 41 -6.91 5.17 18.14
C ARG A 41 -5.99 5.23 16.92
N ILE A 42 -6.53 5.55 15.75
CA ILE A 42 -5.74 5.76 14.52
C ILE A 42 -4.72 6.89 14.73
N ALA A 43 -5.17 8.03 15.26
CA ALA A 43 -4.28 9.15 15.58
C ALA A 43 -3.14 8.72 16.51
N LYS A 44 -3.45 7.98 17.58
CA LYS A 44 -2.47 7.56 18.59
C LYS A 44 -1.49 6.51 18.08
N TYR A 45 -1.98 5.41 17.53
CA TYR A 45 -1.17 4.22 17.24
C TYR A 45 -0.72 4.14 15.79
N ASP A 46 -1.58 4.52 14.85
CA ASP A 46 -1.28 4.40 13.42
C ASP A 46 -0.31 5.48 12.94
N ARG A 47 -0.47 6.70 13.47
CA ARG A 47 0.22 7.91 12.97
C ARG A 47 1.31 8.45 13.88
N ARG A 48 1.27 8.17 15.19
CA ARG A 48 2.06 8.91 16.19
C ARG A 48 3.06 8.08 16.95
N THR A 49 2.57 7.13 17.73
CA THR A 49 3.42 6.40 18.67
C THR A 49 4.19 5.31 17.95
N ILE A 50 3.53 4.18 17.69
CA ILE A 50 4.15 3.00 17.10
C ILE A 50 4.09 2.96 15.58
N GLN A 51 3.45 3.96 14.97
CA GLN A 51 3.40 4.23 13.51
C GLN A 51 3.02 3.02 12.66
N LEU A 52 1.89 2.37 12.99
CA LEU A 52 1.44 1.18 12.26
C LEU A 52 1.14 1.40 10.77
N ASN A 53 0.87 2.64 10.35
CA ASN A 53 0.67 3.03 8.95
C ASN A 53 -0.33 2.13 8.17
N ALA A 54 -1.38 1.69 8.85
CA ALA A 54 -2.43 0.83 8.35
C ALA A 54 -3.52 1.62 7.61
N VAL A 55 -3.83 2.86 8.02
CA VAL A 55 -4.91 3.70 7.46
C VAL A 55 -4.35 5.02 6.90
N PRO A 56 -3.64 4.99 5.76
CA PRO A 56 -2.97 6.17 5.23
C PRO A 56 -3.93 7.26 4.72
N ILE A 57 -5.18 6.95 4.39
CA ILE A 57 -6.14 7.95 3.89
C ILE A 57 -7.39 7.92 4.74
N ILE A 58 -7.71 9.03 5.39
CA ILE A 58 -8.95 9.20 6.16
C ILE A 58 -10.06 9.71 5.23
N ASN A 59 -11.23 9.08 5.31
CA ASN A 59 -12.45 9.54 4.65
C ASN A 59 -12.98 10.78 5.35
N GLN A 60 -13.01 11.91 4.64
CA GLN A 60 -13.48 13.18 5.19
C GLN A 60 -15.00 13.20 5.42
N ASP A 61 -15.75 12.31 4.78
CA ASP A 61 -17.20 12.18 4.96
C ASP A 61 -17.60 11.19 6.07
N ALA A 62 -16.63 10.60 6.81
CA ALA A 62 -16.92 9.58 7.82
C ALA A 62 -17.93 10.10 8.87
N PHE A 63 -17.76 11.34 9.32
CA PHE A 63 -18.68 11.90 10.29
C PHE A 63 -20.03 12.36 9.72
N ASN A 64 -20.08 12.73 8.42
CA ASN A 64 -21.35 12.95 7.74
C ASN A 64 -22.20 11.66 7.78
N ALA A 65 -21.59 10.51 7.46
CA ALA A 65 -22.26 9.21 7.55
C ALA A 65 -22.68 8.86 9.00
N ALA A 66 -21.85 9.21 9.99
CA ALA A 66 -22.18 9.00 11.40
C ALA A 66 -23.38 9.86 11.85
N GLN A 67 -23.43 11.13 11.44
CA GLN A 67 -24.55 12.03 11.71
C GLN A 67 -25.84 11.55 11.07
N GLU A 68 -25.78 11.01 9.85
CA GLU A 68 -26.93 10.40 9.19
C GLU A 68 -27.42 9.15 9.95
N SER A 69 -26.51 8.33 10.48
CA SER A 69 -26.88 7.19 11.33
C SER A 69 -27.58 7.64 12.61
N ASP A 70 -27.03 8.65 13.29
CA ASP A 70 -27.64 9.20 14.50
C ASP A 70 -28.99 9.84 14.21
N GLN A 71 -29.16 10.44 13.03
CA GLN A 71 -30.45 10.97 12.58
C GLN A 71 -31.47 9.86 12.36
N ARG A 72 -31.10 8.79 11.64
CA ARG A 72 -31.95 7.61 11.46
C ARG A 72 -32.34 7.00 12.80
N ARG A 73 -31.40 6.93 13.74
CA ARG A 73 -31.65 6.39 15.07
C ARG A 73 -32.62 7.24 15.87
N ALA A 74 -32.44 8.56 15.88
CA ALA A 74 -33.34 9.50 16.54
C ALA A 74 -34.77 9.47 15.95
N SER A 75 -34.92 9.14 14.66
CA SER A 75 -36.22 9.01 14.00
C SER A 75 -36.83 7.60 14.01
N GLY A 76 -36.16 6.62 14.65
CA GLY A 76 -36.62 5.22 14.67
C GLY A 76 -36.50 4.47 13.34
N ALA A 77 -35.61 4.91 12.46
CA ALA A 77 -35.41 4.41 11.10
C ALA A 77 -34.04 3.72 10.90
N THR A 78 -33.53 3.02 11.91
CA THR A 78 -32.23 2.32 11.85
C THR A 78 -32.22 1.21 10.78
N LEU A 79 -31.09 1.02 10.09
CA LEU A 79 -30.96 0.13 8.92
C LEU A 79 -30.52 -1.30 9.24
N GLY A 80 -30.05 -1.57 10.47
CA GLY A 80 -29.63 -2.92 10.90
C GLY A 80 -28.40 -2.88 11.80
N LEU A 81 -27.70 -4.03 11.91
CA LEU A 81 -26.54 -4.19 12.79
C LEU A 81 -25.34 -3.31 12.42
N LEU A 82 -25.20 -2.97 11.13
CA LEU A 82 -24.08 -2.13 10.66
C LEU A 82 -24.39 -0.63 10.67
N ASP A 83 -25.61 -0.21 11.00
CA ASP A 83 -25.99 1.21 10.99
C ASP A 83 -25.21 1.97 12.07
N GLY A 84 -24.31 2.85 11.65
CA GLY A 84 -23.44 3.65 12.51
C GLY A 84 -22.15 2.95 12.94
N ILE A 85 -21.87 1.75 12.42
CA ILE A 85 -20.67 0.96 12.79
C ILE A 85 -19.47 1.34 11.91
N PRO A 86 -18.33 1.73 12.51
CA PRO A 86 -17.15 2.10 11.74
C PRO A 86 -16.40 0.89 11.13
N GLY A 87 -15.90 1.04 9.91
CA GLY A 87 -15.06 0.04 9.23
C GLY A 87 -14.03 0.65 8.29
N THR A 88 -13.08 -0.15 7.82
CA THR A 88 -11.99 0.31 6.92
C THR A 88 -11.96 -0.48 5.61
N ILE A 89 -11.55 0.15 4.51
CA ILE A 89 -11.62 -0.43 3.16
C ILE A 89 -10.22 -0.44 2.52
N LYS A 90 -9.75 -1.56 1.96
CA LYS A 90 -8.48 -1.60 1.21
C LYS A 90 -8.48 -0.63 0.03
N ASP A 91 -7.33 -0.07 -0.30
CA ASP A 91 -7.18 0.95 -1.35
C ASP A 91 -7.49 0.45 -2.78
N SER A 92 -7.63 -0.87 -2.98
CA SER A 92 -8.06 -1.47 -4.25
C SER A 92 -9.55 -1.27 -4.57
N TYR A 93 -10.38 -0.90 -3.58
CA TYR A 93 -11.82 -0.76 -3.77
C TYR A 93 -12.16 0.64 -4.29
N LYS A 94 -13.14 0.79 -5.16
CA LYS A 94 -13.74 2.10 -5.47
C LYS A 94 -14.54 2.63 -4.28
N MET A 95 -14.26 3.86 -3.86
CA MET A 95 -15.10 4.65 -2.95
C MET A 95 -15.30 6.01 -3.61
N LYS A 96 -16.53 6.32 -4.00
CA LYS A 96 -16.86 7.46 -4.84
C LYS A 96 -16.26 8.76 -4.27
N GLY A 97 -15.54 9.50 -5.10
CA GLY A 97 -14.92 10.78 -4.74
C GLY A 97 -13.61 10.68 -3.97
N MET A 98 -13.18 9.48 -3.55
CA MET A 98 -11.86 9.24 -2.96
C MET A 98 -10.88 8.69 -4.00
N THR A 99 -9.58 8.81 -3.71
CA THR A 99 -8.54 8.18 -4.52
C THR A 99 -8.64 6.64 -4.47
N ILE A 100 -8.13 6.00 -5.52
CA ILE A 100 -8.06 4.54 -5.73
C ILE A 100 -6.71 4.14 -6.31
N ALA A 101 -5.65 4.33 -5.55
CA ALA A 101 -4.29 4.18 -6.08
C ALA A 101 -3.84 2.71 -6.20
N ALA A 102 -4.53 1.79 -5.53
CA ALA A 102 -4.06 0.43 -5.29
C ALA A 102 -2.61 0.41 -4.77
N GLY A 103 -2.25 1.37 -3.90
CA GLY A 103 -0.88 1.54 -3.41
C GLY A 103 0.18 1.93 -4.46
N SER A 104 -0.20 2.14 -5.72
CA SER A 104 0.71 2.45 -6.82
C SER A 104 0.96 3.96 -6.96
N PRO A 105 2.22 4.39 -7.13
CA PRO A 105 2.53 5.79 -7.46
C PRO A 105 1.89 6.29 -8.76
N ALA A 106 1.67 5.41 -9.76
CA ALA A 106 1.05 5.75 -11.04
C ALA A 106 -0.43 6.19 -10.90
N PHE A 107 -1.13 5.68 -9.88
CA PHE A 107 -2.56 5.91 -9.68
C PHE A 107 -2.86 6.73 -8.42
N LYS A 108 -1.83 7.35 -7.80
CA LYS A 108 -1.97 8.11 -6.54
C LYS A 108 -3.05 9.20 -6.56
N ASP A 109 -3.29 9.77 -7.74
CA ASP A 109 -4.26 10.85 -7.97
C ASP A 109 -5.55 10.37 -8.65
N LEU A 110 -5.68 9.07 -8.94
CA LEU A 110 -6.84 8.50 -9.64
C LEU A 110 -8.05 8.51 -8.69
N VAL A 111 -9.15 9.15 -9.10
CA VAL A 111 -10.35 9.28 -8.27
C VAL A 111 -11.45 8.33 -8.74
N ALA A 112 -12.10 7.64 -7.81
CA ALA A 112 -13.22 6.76 -8.11
C ALA A 112 -14.49 7.52 -8.49
N ASN A 113 -15.11 7.16 -9.62
CA ASN A 113 -16.37 7.76 -10.08
C ASN A 113 -17.63 7.19 -9.41
N GLU A 114 -17.54 6.01 -8.81
CA GLU A 114 -18.63 5.29 -8.13
C GLU A 114 -18.07 4.50 -6.94
N ASP A 115 -18.95 3.88 -6.15
CA ASP A 115 -18.54 2.91 -5.14
C ASP A 115 -18.41 1.51 -5.76
N ALA A 116 -17.45 0.71 -5.26
CA ALA A 116 -17.45 -0.73 -5.48
C ALA A 116 -18.75 -1.33 -4.94
N PHE A 117 -19.19 -2.48 -5.49
CA PHE A 117 -20.46 -3.09 -5.08
C PHE A 117 -20.56 -3.30 -3.57
N THR A 118 -19.50 -3.82 -2.95
CA THR A 118 -19.46 -4.09 -1.51
C THR A 118 -19.42 -2.81 -0.68
N VAL A 119 -18.72 -1.76 -1.14
CA VAL A 119 -18.73 -0.43 -0.52
C VAL A 119 -20.14 0.16 -0.56
N GLN A 120 -20.82 0.07 -1.71
CA GLN A 120 -22.21 0.50 -1.86
C GLN A 120 -23.11 -0.24 -0.85
N LYS A 121 -23.01 -1.57 -0.73
CA LYS A 121 -23.79 -2.35 0.24
C LYS A 121 -23.54 -1.96 1.69
N LEU A 122 -22.29 -1.71 2.06
CA LEU A 122 -21.94 -1.24 3.39
C LEU A 122 -22.53 0.15 3.69
N ARG A 123 -22.48 1.10 2.74
CA ARG A 123 -23.12 2.42 2.89
C ARG A 123 -24.64 2.31 2.96
N GLU A 124 -25.26 1.48 2.11
CA GLU A 124 -26.71 1.19 2.14
C GLU A 124 -27.17 0.58 3.48
N ALA A 125 -26.30 -0.16 4.17
CA ALA A 125 -26.56 -0.68 5.51
C ALA A 125 -26.26 0.32 6.65
N GLY A 126 -25.80 1.53 6.31
CA GLY A 126 -25.49 2.61 7.25
C GLY A 126 -24.11 2.53 7.91
N ALA A 127 -23.18 1.71 7.40
CA ALA A 127 -21.82 1.62 7.94
C ALA A 127 -21.03 2.91 7.72
N VAL A 128 -20.16 3.26 8.67
CA VAL A 128 -19.30 4.44 8.61
C VAL A 128 -17.90 4.04 8.13
N LEU A 129 -17.55 4.37 6.89
CA LEU A 129 -16.26 3.98 6.32
C LEU A 129 -15.20 5.02 6.69
N LEU A 130 -14.23 4.66 7.53
CA LEU A 130 -13.25 5.57 8.13
C LEU A 130 -12.15 6.01 7.16
N GLY A 131 -11.82 5.19 6.16
CA GLY A 131 -10.68 5.46 5.30
C GLY A 131 -10.19 4.27 4.49
N ARG A 132 -9.11 4.50 3.75
CA ARG A 132 -8.39 3.49 2.97
C ARG A 132 -7.31 2.83 3.80
N THR A 133 -7.14 1.53 3.65
CA THR A 133 -6.04 0.79 4.27
C THR A 133 -4.90 0.52 3.30
N ASN A 134 -3.68 0.49 3.83
CA ASN A 134 -2.43 0.35 3.09
C ASN A 134 -2.30 -1.00 2.35
N MET A 135 -1.52 -1.00 1.27
CA MET A 135 -1.21 -2.14 0.41
C MET A 135 0.02 -1.84 -0.49
N PRO A 136 0.75 -2.87 -0.97
CA PRO A 136 1.76 -2.70 -2.01
C PRO A 136 1.11 -2.32 -3.36
N PRO A 137 1.89 -1.76 -4.30
CA PRO A 137 1.40 -1.38 -5.62
C PRO A 137 0.68 -2.52 -6.35
N MET A 138 -0.52 -2.23 -6.83
CA MET A 138 -1.39 -3.12 -7.60
C MET A 138 -1.73 -4.44 -6.91
N ALA A 139 -1.60 -4.51 -5.58
CA ALA A 139 -1.69 -5.76 -4.82
C ALA A 139 -0.66 -6.84 -5.23
N ALA A 140 0.32 -6.51 -6.07
CA ALA A 140 1.27 -7.42 -6.71
C ALA A 140 2.43 -7.82 -5.80
N GLY A 141 2.13 -8.19 -4.55
CA GLY A 141 3.12 -8.55 -3.54
C GLY A 141 2.49 -8.73 -2.16
N GLY A 142 3.26 -8.48 -1.11
CA GLY A 142 2.78 -8.50 0.26
C GLY A 142 3.25 -7.32 1.10
N MET A 143 4.54 -7.25 1.36
CA MET A 143 5.14 -6.29 2.31
C MET A 143 6.10 -5.29 1.66
N GLN A 144 6.18 -5.29 0.33
CA GLN A 144 6.81 -4.24 -0.44
C GLN A 144 6.11 -2.89 -0.18
N ARG A 145 6.87 -1.81 -0.31
CA ARG A 145 6.35 -0.46 -0.06
C ARG A 145 5.74 0.14 -1.32
N GLY A 146 4.54 0.69 -1.17
CA GLY A 146 3.87 1.47 -2.18
C GLY A 146 4.01 2.97 -1.97
N VAL A 147 3.13 3.73 -2.62
CA VAL A 147 3.04 5.20 -2.48
C VAL A 147 2.74 5.65 -1.05
N TYR A 148 2.21 4.76 -0.21
CA TYR A 148 1.90 4.99 1.20
C TYR A 148 2.83 4.23 2.17
N GLY A 149 3.98 3.72 1.71
CA GLY A 149 4.85 2.85 2.51
C GLY A 149 4.25 1.45 2.67
N ARG A 150 4.31 0.87 3.88
CA ARG A 150 3.64 -0.38 4.26
C ARG A 150 3.07 -0.30 5.67
N ALA A 151 2.14 -1.20 6.03
CA ALA A 151 1.65 -1.34 7.40
C ALA A 151 2.57 -2.22 8.25
N GLU A 152 2.62 -1.98 9.57
CA GLU A 152 3.41 -2.75 10.52
C GLU A 152 2.54 -3.59 11.48
N SER A 153 3.15 -4.57 12.16
CA SER A 153 2.43 -5.53 13.01
C SER A 153 2.02 -4.93 14.35
N PRO A 154 0.74 -5.00 14.76
CA PRO A 154 0.32 -4.57 16.10
C PRO A 154 0.69 -5.60 17.19
N TYR A 155 1.18 -6.79 16.82
CA TYR A 155 1.55 -7.84 17.79
C TYR A 155 3.02 -7.79 18.18
N ASN A 156 3.92 -7.75 17.20
CA ASN A 156 5.35 -7.72 17.43
C ASN A 156 6.05 -6.95 16.30
N GLU A 157 6.82 -5.93 16.64
CA GLU A 157 7.52 -5.06 15.67
C GLU A 157 8.69 -5.72 14.95
N GLU A 158 9.20 -6.83 15.48
CA GLU A 158 10.28 -7.59 14.85
C GLU A 158 9.78 -8.46 13.68
N TYR A 159 8.46 -8.57 13.47
CA TYR A 159 7.85 -9.48 12.50
C TYR A 159 6.84 -8.77 11.60
N LEU A 160 6.71 -9.28 10.37
CA LEU A 160 5.82 -8.70 9.37
C LEU A 160 4.34 -8.97 9.71
N THR A 161 3.49 -7.98 9.44
CA THR A 161 2.03 -8.10 9.62
C THR A 161 1.35 -8.98 8.56
N ALA A 162 2.08 -9.44 7.54
CA ALA A 162 1.63 -10.40 6.55
C ALA A 162 2.83 -11.12 5.91
N ALA A 163 2.56 -12.14 5.09
CA ALA A 163 3.59 -12.77 4.27
C ALA A 163 4.20 -11.78 3.27
N PHE A 164 5.51 -11.86 3.06
CA PHE A 164 6.25 -10.86 2.29
C PHE A 164 5.85 -10.82 0.81
N ALA A 165 5.63 -11.98 0.19
CA ALA A 165 5.37 -12.09 -1.24
C ALA A 165 3.87 -12.09 -1.61
N SER A 166 2.96 -12.49 -0.71
CA SER A 166 1.51 -12.34 -0.91
C SER A 166 0.77 -12.08 0.40
N GLY A 167 0.64 -10.80 0.69
CA GLY A 167 0.12 -10.25 1.93
C GLY A 167 -0.50 -8.86 1.76
N SER A 168 -1.00 -8.55 0.56
CA SER A 168 -1.26 -7.16 0.16
C SER A 168 -2.38 -6.46 0.92
N SER A 169 -3.24 -7.16 1.68
CA SER A 169 -4.21 -6.53 2.60
C SER A 169 -3.61 -6.24 3.98
N ASN A 170 -2.31 -5.93 4.05
CA ASN A 170 -1.57 -5.70 5.31
C ASN A 170 -2.23 -4.62 6.20
N GLY A 171 -2.63 -3.48 5.63
CA GLY A 171 -3.31 -2.42 6.38
C GLY A 171 -4.69 -2.82 6.89
N SER A 172 -5.46 -3.58 6.10
CA SER A 172 -6.81 -4.03 6.47
C SER A 172 -6.77 -4.93 7.71
N ALA A 173 -5.83 -5.87 7.75
CA ALA A 173 -5.66 -6.76 8.89
C ALA A 173 -5.09 -6.03 10.11
N THR A 174 -4.03 -5.22 9.96
CA THR A 174 -3.48 -4.42 11.06
C THR A 174 -4.57 -3.52 11.68
N ALA A 175 -5.33 -2.79 10.85
CA ALA A 175 -6.37 -1.88 11.33
C ALA A 175 -7.50 -2.61 12.08
N THR A 176 -7.94 -3.76 11.58
CA THR A 176 -8.99 -4.55 12.21
C THR A 176 -8.53 -5.15 13.54
N ALA A 177 -7.30 -5.66 13.60
CA ALA A 177 -6.74 -6.23 14.83
C ALA A 177 -6.45 -5.16 15.89
N ALA A 178 -6.00 -3.97 15.49
CA ALA A 178 -5.76 -2.83 16.38
C ALA A 178 -7.05 -2.10 16.79
N SER A 179 -8.24 -2.59 16.41
CA SER A 179 -9.53 -1.95 16.67
C SER A 179 -9.63 -0.51 16.12
N PHE A 180 -8.99 -0.22 14.99
CA PHE A 180 -9.15 1.04 14.26
C PHE A 180 -10.49 1.13 13.53
N GLY A 181 -11.12 -0.01 13.26
CA GLY A 181 -12.51 -0.13 12.85
C GLY A 181 -13.11 -1.42 13.42
N ALA A 182 -14.43 -1.54 13.41
CA ALA A 182 -15.10 -2.75 13.84
C ALA A 182 -14.83 -3.93 12.89
N PHE A 183 -14.64 -3.64 11.60
CA PHE A 183 -14.29 -4.61 10.55
C PHE A 183 -13.38 -3.96 9.49
N GLY A 184 -12.75 -4.80 8.66
CA GLY A 184 -11.96 -4.38 7.51
C GLY A 184 -12.36 -5.13 6.24
N MET A 185 -12.23 -4.49 5.08
CA MET A 185 -12.40 -5.13 3.77
C MET A 185 -11.04 -5.25 3.10
N GLY A 186 -10.57 -6.48 2.89
CA GLY A 186 -9.36 -6.85 2.16
C GLY A 186 -9.68 -7.55 0.84
N GLU A 187 -8.67 -8.01 0.11
CA GLU A 187 -8.84 -8.70 -1.17
C GLU A 187 -7.72 -9.74 -1.36
N GLU A 188 -8.01 -10.84 -2.05
CA GLU A 188 -7.07 -11.95 -2.26
C GLU A 188 -6.98 -12.42 -3.71
N THR A 189 -5.73 -12.55 -4.17
CA THR A 189 -5.36 -13.16 -5.47
C THR A 189 -4.58 -14.46 -5.28
N ILE A 190 -3.65 -14.52 -4.31
CA ILE A 190 -2.91 -15.74 -3.91
C ILE A 190 -3.21 -16.04 -2.43
N SER A 191 -2.67 -15.22 -1.52
CA SER A 191 -2.93 -15.31 -0.07
C SER A 191 -3.11 -13.95 0.62
N SER A 192 -3.33 -12.88 -0.16
CA SER A 192 -3.39 -11.49 0.32
C SER A 192 -4.52 -11.15 1.29
N GLY A 193 -5.46 -12.06 1.58
CA GLY A 193 -6.46 -11.91 2.65
C GLY A 193 -6.15 -12.81 3.85
N ARG A 194 -5.99 -14.12 3.61
CA ARG A 194 -5.68 -15.11 4.66
C ARG A 194 -4.36 -14.86 5.36
N SER A 195 -3.32 -14.47 4.63
CA SER A 195 -1.99 -14.24 5.19
C SER A 195 -1.96 -13.07 6.19
N PRO A 196 -2.44 -11.86 5.83
CA PRO A 196 -2.58 -10.77 6.80
C PRO A 196 -3.49 -11.15 7.98
N ALA A 197 -4.61 -11.84 7.74
CA ALA A 197 -5.51 -12.26 8.81
C ALA A 197 -4.85 -13.22 9.80
N SER A 198 -4.03 -14.16 9.31
CA SER A 198 -3.26 -15.10 10.13
C SER A 198 -2.28 -14.36 11.04
N ASN A 199 -1.49 -13.45 10.48
CA ASN A 199 -0.48 -12.68 11.23
C ASN A 199 -1.08 -11.61 12.15
N ASN A 200 -2.41 -11.41 12.11
CA ASN A 200 -3.14 -10.47 12.95
C ASN A 200 -4.23 -11.13 13.84
N GLY A 201 -4.34 -12.46 13.81
CA GLY A 201 -5.29 -13.21 14.64
C GLY A 201 -6.75 -12.84 14.34
N LEU A 202 -7.10 -12.76 13.05
CA LEU A 202 -8.43 -12.35 12.57
C LEU A 202 -9.15 -13.50 11.87
N VAL A 203 -10.47 -13.39 11.76
CA VAL A 203 -11.26 -14.21 10.86
C VAL A 203 -11.18 -13.63 9.44
N ALA A 204 -10.94 -14.47 8.46
CA ALA A 204 -10.97 -14.13 7.04
C ALA A 204 -11.82 -15.13 6.25
N TYR A 205 -12.55 -14.64 5.26
CA TYR A 205 -13.36 -15.46 4.37
C TYR A 205 -13.02 -15.18 2.91
N THR A 206 -12.63 -16.22 2.17
CA THR A 206 -12.47 -16.17 0.72
C THR A 206 -13.62 -16.96 0.09
N PRO A 207 -14.56 -16.32 -0.60
CA PRO A 207 -15.77 -16.97 -1.10
C PRO A 207 -15.49 -17.87 -2.32
N SER A 208 -16.45 -18.77 -2.57
CA SER A 208 -16.60 -19.39 -3.89
C SER A 208 -16.81 -18.34 -4.99
N ARG A 209 -16.40 -18.69 -6.22
CA ARG A 209 -16.46 -17.79 -7.39
C ARG A 209 -17.87 -17.21 -7.60
N GLY A 210 -17.94 -15.88 -7.68
CA GLY A 210 -19.17 -15.14 -7.99
C GLY A 210 -20.15 -14.96 -6.83
N LEU A 211 -19.85 -15.48 -5.63
CA LEU A 211 -20.74 -15.35 -4.47
C LEU A 211 -20.72 -13.93 -3.87
N VAL A 212 -19.56 -13.27 -3.89
CA VAL A 212 -19.40 -11.84 -3.58
C VAL A 212 -18.89 -11.14 -4.83
N SER A 213 -19.59 -10.09 -5.28
CA SER A 213 -19.19 -9.30 -6.44
C SER A 213 -17.87 -8.57 -6.18
N ILE A 214 -16.97 -8.61 -7.15
CA ILE A 214 -15.70 -7.86 -7.17
C ILE A 214 -15.82 -6.57 -7.99
N ARG A 215 -17.03 -6.20 -8.43
CA ARG A 215 -17.21 -5.01 -9.27
C ARG A 215 -16.75 -3.75 -8.54
N GLY A 216 -15.84 -3.03 -9.18
CA GLY A 216 -15.21 -1.83 -8.64
C GLY A 216 -14.01 -2.10 -7.74
N ASN A 217 -13.49 -3.33 -7.70
CA ASN A 217 -12.17 -3.63 -7.18
C ASN A 217 -11.13 -3.58 -8.31
N TRP A 218 -9.93 -3.10 -8.00
CA TRP A 218 -8.77 -3.21 -8.88
C TRP A 218 -8.39 -4.70 -9.07
N PRO A 219 -8.45 -5.23 -10.30
CA PRO A 219 -8.06 -6.62 -10.54
C PRO A 219 -6.53 -6.79 -10.50
N LEU A 220 -6.07 -8.01 -10.27
CA LEU A 220 -4.66 -8.42 -10.42
C LEU A 220 -4.58 -9.66 -11.32
N PHE A 221 -5.03 -10.83 -10.82
CA PHE A 221 -5.22 -12.02 -11.64
C PHE A 221 -6.72 -12.32 -11.70
N PRO A 222 -7.42 -11.90 -12.78
CA PRO A 222 -8.89 -11.91 -12.81
C PRO A 222 -9.54 -13.29 -12.61
N THR A 223 -8.79 -14.35 -12.89
CA THR A 223 -9.19 -15.75 -12.65
C THR A 223 -9.15 -16.14 -11.17
N CYS A 224 -8.50 -15.36 -10.32
CA CYS A 224 -8.22 -15.65 -8.91
C CYS A 224 -8.85 -14.65 -7.93
N ASP A 225 -9.02 -13.40 -8.35
CA ASP A 225 -9.35 -12.27 -7.48
C ASP A 225 -10.68 -12.44 -6.74
N THR A 226 -10.68 -12.13 -5.44
CA THR A 226 -11.88 -12.16 -4.60
C THR A 226 -11.83 -11.18 -3.44
N VAL A 227 -12.98 -10.62 -3.08
CA VAL A 227 -13.16 -9.81 -1.86
C VAL A 227 -12.97 -10.68 -0.61
N VAL A 228 -12.27 -10.14 0.39
CA VAL A 228 -12.02 -10.83 1.67
C VAL A 228 -12.36 -9.91 2.84
N PRO A 229 -13.52 -10.06 3.50
CA PRO A 229 -13.76 -9.39 4.77
C PRO A 229 -12.79 -9.91 5.87
N HIS A 230 -12.38 -9.00 6.75
CA HIS A 230 -11.61 -9.26 7.95
C HIS A 230 -12.41 -8.83 9.18
N THR A 231 -12.56 -9.74 10.13
CA THR A 231 -13.30 -9.50 11.38
C THR A 231 -12.58 -10.17 12.56
N ARG A 232 -12.96 -9.81 13.79
CA ARG A 232 -12.35 -10.40 15.00
C ARG A 232 -13.06 -11.66 15.48
N SER A 233 -14.23 -11.95 14.93
CA SER A 233 -15.05 -13.12 15.26
C SER A 233 -15.91 -13.55 14.07
N ILE A 234 -16.38 -14.80 14.05
CA ILE A 234 -17.33 -15.28 13.05
C ILE A 234 -18.70 -14.59 13.22
N ASP A 235 -19.10 -14.23 14.43
CA ASP A 235 -20.34 -13.49 14.65
C ASP A 235 -20.31 -12.11 13.93
N ASP A 236 -19.17 -11.42 13.96
CA ASP A 236 -18.96 -10.18 13.19
C ASP A 236 -18.92 -10.45 11.68
N MET A 237 -18.32 -11.58 11.27
CA MET A 237 -18.32 -12.03 9.87
C MET A 237 -19.75 -12.21 9.35
N PHE A 238 -20.62 -12.87 10.12
CA PHE A 238 -22.02 -13.07 9.76
C PHE A 238 -22.78 -11.74 9.57
N ALA A 239 -22.54 -10.77 10.46
CA ALA A 239 -23.13 -9.43 10.32
C ALA A 239 -22.70 -8.73 9.01
N LEU A 240 -21.44 -8.88 8.59
CA LEU A 240 -20.96 -8.37 7.31
C LEU A 240 -21.58 -9.10 6.12
N LEU A 241 -21.58 -10.45 6.15
CA LEU A 241 -22.01 -11.26 5.02
C LEU A 241 -23.50 -11.14 4.72
N ASP A 242 -24.34 -10.92 5.73
CA ASP A 242 -25.76 -10.60 5.54
C ASP A 242 -25.97 -9.37 4.63
N VAL A 243 -25.01 -8.45 4.62
CA VAL A 243 -25.02 -7.21 3.82
C VAL A 243 -24.33 -7.38 2.48
N ILE A 244 -23.10 -7.91 2.46
CA ILE A 244 -22.25 -7.87 1.24
C ILE A 244 -22.46 -9.06 0.29
N VAL A 245 -22.98 -10.19 0.75
CA VAL A 245 -23.30 -11.34 -0.10
C VAL A 245 -24.68 -11.09 -0.71
N ALA A 246 -24.74 -10.29 -1.76
CA ALA A 246 -25.99 -9.89 -2.39
C ALA A 246 -25.89 -9.97 -3.92
N LYS A 247 -27.04 -10.11 -4.58
CA LYS A 247 -27.11 -10.11 -6.04
C LYS A 247 -26.66 -8.76 -6.59
N ASP A 248 -25.68 -8.80 -7.49
CA ASP A 248 -25.25 -7.66 -8.31
C ASP A 248 -25.72 -7.86 -9.75
N PRO A 249 -26.70 -7.08 -10.26
CA PRO A 249 -27.18 -7.24 -11.62
C PRO A 249 -26.15 -6.78 -12.67
N ILE A 250 -25.18 -5.95 -12.27
CA ILE A 250 -24.12 -5.47 -13.15
C ILE A 250 -22.95 -6.45 -13.08
N LYS A 251 -22.50 -6.93 -14.24
CA LYS A 251 -21.43 -7.93 -14.36
C LYS A 251 -20.13 -7.35 -14.88
N THR A 252 -20.17 -6.20 -15.54
CA THR A 252 -18.99 -5.55 -16.12
C THR A 252 -17.90 -5.36 -15.06
N CYS A 253 -16.66 -5.71 -15.42
CA CYS A 253 -15.49 -5.72 -14.52
C CYS A 253 -15.58 -6.73 -13.37
N ASP A 254 -16.43 -7.75 -13.49
CA ASP A 254 -16.43 -8.94 -12.63
C ASP A 254 -16.20 -10.18 -13.51
N PHE A 255 -14.93 -10.55 -13.65
CA PHE A 255 -14.47 -11.50 -14.66
C PHE A 255 -15.28 -12.80 -14.68
N TRP A 256 -15.50 -13.42 -13.51
CA TRP A 256 -16.18 -14.70 -13.39
C TRP A 256 -17.70 -14.61 -13.63
N ARG A 257 -18.35 -13.50 -13.23
CA ARG A 257 -19.79 -13.31 -13.49
C ARG A 257 -20.10 -12.86 -14.92
N GLU A 258 -19.15 -12.21 -15.58
CA GLU A 258 -19.27 -11.67 -16.94
C GLU A 258 -18.96 -12.69 -18.03
N GLN A 259 -17.95 -13.56 -17.83
CA GLN A 259 -17.57 -14.56 -18.82
C GLN A 259 -18.75 -15.50 -19.22
N PRO A 260 -18.86 -15.91 -20.50
CA PRO A 260 -20.01 -16.69 -20.98
C PRO A 260 -19.79 -18.22 -21.01
N PHE A 261 -18.64 -18.72 -20.54
CA PHE A 261 -18.18 -20.09 -20.80
C PHE A 261 -18.52 -21.09 -19.69
N VAL A 262 -18.52 -20.63 -18.45
CA VAL A 262 -18.80 -21.41 -17.23
C VAL A 262 -20.02 -20.82 -16.55
N LYS A 263 -21.04 -21.64 -16.28
CA LYS A 263 -22.22 -21.19 -15.54
C LYS A 263 -21.96 -21.26 -14.03
N LEU A 264 -22.02 -20.12 -13.36
CA LEU A 264 -21.97 -20.03 -11.90
C LEU A 264 -23.39 -20.16 -11.31
N PRO A 265 -23.54 -20.65 -10.07
CA PRO A 265 -24.81 -20.61 -9.36
C PRO A 265 -25.20 -19.16 -9.04
N GLU A 266 -26.51 -18.93 -8.92
CA GLU A 266 -27.02 -17.63 -8.45
C GLU A 266 -26.72 -17.46 -6.96
N VAL A 267 -26.34 -16.25 -6.55
CA VAL A 267 -26.03 -15.92 -5.14
C VAL A 267 -27.14 -16.40 -4.18
N ASP A 268 -28.40 -16.12 -4.52
CA ASP A 268 -29.58 -16.47 -3.70
C ASP A 268 -29.83 -17.97 -3.58
N SER A 269 -29.19 -18.80 -4.41
CA SER A 269 -29.26 -20.27 -4.30
C SER A 269 -28.27 -20.85 -3.28
N ILE A 270 -27.24 -20.09 -2.92
CA ILE A 270 -26.17 -20.51 -2.00
C ILE A 270 -26.28 -19.78 -0.67
N ARG A 271 -26.48 -18.45 -0.67
CA ARG A 271 -26.54 -17.68 0.58
C ARG A 271 -27.70 -18.15 1.46
N PRO A 272 -27.52 -18.26 2.78
CA PRO A 272 -28.63 -18.49 3.69
C PRO A 272 -29.49 -17.22 3.79
N LYS A 273 -30.67 -17.33 4.41
CA LYS A 273 -31.53 -16.18 4.70
C LYS A 273 -30.81 -15.16 5.58
N THR A 274 -30.13 -15.66 6.61
CA THR A 274 -29.13 -14.93 7.39
C THR A 274 -27.97 -15.86 7.70
N PHE A 275 -26.74 -15.35 7.68
CA PHE A 275 -25.55 -16.11 8.04
C PHE A 275 -25.55 -16.53 9.51
N PHE A 276 -26.30 -15.85 10.39
CA PHE A 276 -26.51 -16.29 11.77
C PHE A 276 -27.26 -17.64 11.88
N ASP A 277 -28.00 -18.07 10.85
CA ASP A 277 -28.62 -19.40 10.81
C ASP A 277 -27.57 -20.53 10.72
N LEU A 278 -26.30 -20.19 10.46
CA LEU A 278 -25.17 -21.11 10.42
C LEU A 278 -24.48 -21.29 11.78
N SER A 279 -24.94 -20.62 12.84
CA SER A 279 -24.41 -20.73 14.20
C SER A 279 -24.73 -22.10 14.84
N ASP A 280 -23.95 -23.12 14.49
CA ASP A 280 -24.06 -24.47 15.06
C ASP A 280 -22.76 -24.90 15.76
N SER A 281 -22.78 -24.92 17.09
CA SER A 281 -21.62 -25.35 17.90
C SER A 281 -21.34 -26.86 17.84
N ASN A 282 -22.25 -27.66 17.28
CA ASN A 282 -22.08 -29.11 17.13
C ASN A 282 -21.73 -29.53 15.70
N ALA A 283 -21.51 -28.58 14.79
CA ALA A 283 -21.34 -28.86 13.36
C ALA A 283 -20.19 -29.81 13.01
N LEU A 284 -19.17 -29.90 13.88
CA LEU A 284 -18.01 -30.77 13.72
C LEU A 284 -18.25 -32.22 14.20
N LYS A 285 -19.37 -32.49 14.88
CA LYS A 285 -19.66 -33.82 15.43
C LYS A 285 -19.83 -34.84 14.30
N GLY A 286 -19.02 -35.89 14.32
CA GLY A 286 -19.03 -36.97 13.33
C GLY A 286 -18.36 -36.60 12.00
N LYS A 287 -17.77 -35.40 11.89
CA LYS A 287 -17.10 -34.94 10.66
C LYS A 287 -15.72 -35.53 10.52
N ARG A 288 -15.31 -35.80 9.27
CA ARG A 288 -13.98 -36.28 8.92
C ARG A 288 -13.20 -35.15 8.28
N ILE A 289 -12.08 -34.79 8.89
CA ILE A 289 -11.31 -33.60 8.55
C ILE A 289 -9.93 -34.02 8.08
N GLY A 290 -9.58 -33.68 6.84
CA GLY A 290 -8.23 -33.88 6.31
C GLY A 290 -7.27 -32.81 6.81
N VAL A 291 -6.02 -33.18 7.09
CA VAL A 291 -4.92 -32.23 7.28
C VAL A 291 -3.73 -32.63 6.40
N PRO A 292 -3.28 -31.76 5.47
CA PRO A 292 -2.10 -32.01 4.67
C PRO A 292 -0.85 -32.19 5.53
N LYS A 293 -0.23 -33.36 5.46
CA LYS A 293 0.99 -33.70 6.21
C LYS A 293 2.09 -32.67 6.03
N MET A 294 2.25 -32.16 4.80
CA MET A 294 3.26 -31.15 4.46
C MET A 294 3.19 -29.87 5.31
N TYR A 295 2.01 -29.48 5.80
CA TYR A 295 1.82 -28.25 6.57
C TYR A 295 1.92 -28.42 8.09
N ILE A 296 2.15 -29.65 8.54
CA ILE A 296 2.24 -30.00 9.97
C ILE A 296 3.55 -30.72 10.30
N GLY A 297 4.59 -30.49 9.49
CA GLY A 297 5.93 -31.06 9.67
C GLY A 297 6.07 -32.52 9.19
N GLY A 298 5.04 -33.08 8.56
CA GLY A 298 5.09 -34.36 7.88
C GLY A 298 5.59 -34.23 6.44
N VAL A 299 5.56 -35.35 5.71
CA VAL A 299 6.02 -35.46 4.31
C VAL A 299 4.84 -35.94 3.46
N ASP A 300 4.57 -35.20 2.38
CA ASP A 300 3.64 -35.63 1.34
C ASP A 300 4.26 -36.76 0.54
N SER A 301 3.47 -37.75 0.11
CA SER A 301 4.00 -38.89 -0.63
C SER A 301 4.37 -38.55 -2.08
N ASP A 302 3.88 -37.43 -2.62
CA ASP A 302 4.24 -36.94 -3.95
C ASP A 302 5.69 -36.40 -3.95
N PRO A 303 6.61 -36.94 -4.77
CA PRO A 303 8.00 -36.48 -4.82
C PRO A 303 8.16 -35.02 -5.31
N TYR A 304 7.13 -34.43 -5.92
CA TYR A 304 7.14 -33.03 -6.36
C TYR A 304 6.62 -32.07 -5.29
N ALA A 305 6.12 -32.57 -4.16
CA ALA A 305 5.69 -31.74 -3.05
C ALA A 305 6.83 -30.84 -2.55
N ARG A 306 6.64 -29.52 -2.67
CA ARG A 306 7.62 -28.55 -2.16
C ARG A 306 7.63 -28.60 -0.63
N LYS A 307 8.80 -28.81 -0.05
CA LYS A 307 8.98 -28.84 1.41
C LYS A 307 8.53 -27.53 2.06
N VAL A 308 7.76 -27.64 3.14
CA VAL A 308 7.35 -26.51 3.99
C VAL A 308 8.02 -26.63 5.35
N HIS A 309 8.67 -25.56 5.79
CA HIS A 309 9.37 -25.51 7.08
C HIS A 309 8.46 -24.90 8.14
N THR A 310 7.58 -25.73 8.72
CA THR A 310 6.65 -25.25 9.74
C THR A 310 7.33 -25.06 11.08
N ARG A 311 7.19 -23.85 11.65
CA ARG A 311 7.77 -23.46 12.93
C ARG A 311 7.29 -24.37 14.07
N LYS A 312 8.17 -24.72 15.00
CA LYS A 312 7.83 -25.61 16.14
C LYS A 312 6.66 -25.10 16.98
N SER A 313 6.55 -23.79 17.21
CA SER A 313 5.44 -23.20 17.95
C SER A 313 4.12 -23.22 17.16
N VAL A 314 4.16 -23.12 15.83
CA VAL A 314 2.98 -23.37 14.96
C VAL A 314 2.54 -24.83 15.06
N ILE A 315 3.47 -25.80 15.03
CA ILE A 315 3.16 -27.22 15.24
C ILE A 315 2.52 -27.47 16.61
N LYS A 316 3.00 -26.79 17.66
CA LYS A 316 2.39 -26.88 19.00
C LYS A 316 0.95 -26.38 19.01
N LEU A 317 0.67 -25.25 18.35
CA LEU A 317 -0.69 -24.72 18.21
C LEU A 317 -1.58 -25.63 17.36
N TRP A 318 -1.04 -26.21 16.28
CA TRP A 318 -1.73 -27.23 15.49
C TRP A 318 -2.14 -28.42 16.35
N ASN A 319 -1.24 -28.97 17.17
CA ASN A 319 -1.57 -30.10 18.04
C ASN A 319 -2.70 -29.76 19.03
N GLN A 320 -2.74 -28.52 19.53
CA GLN A 320 -3.86 -28.03 20.34
C GLN A 320 -5.15 -27.92 19.53
N ALA A 321 -5.08 -27.38 18.32
CA ALA A 321 -6.24 -27.28 17.43
C ALA A 321 -6.82 -28.65 17.06
N ARG A 322 -5.95 -29.64 16.79
CA ARG A 322 -6.35 -31.04 16.56
C ARG A 322 -7.13 -31.60 17.75
N MET A 323 -6.62 -31.43 18.98
CA MET A 323 -7.32 -31.89 20.18
C MET A 323 -8.69 -31.21 20.34
N ILE A 324 -8.82 -29.94 19.97
CA ILE A 324 -10.10 -29.22 19.99
C ILE A 324 -11.07 -29.81 18.94
N LEU A 325 -10.61 -30.02 17.70
CA LEU A 325 -11.42 -30.62 16.64
C LEU A 325 -11.91 -32.02 17.02
N GLU A 326 -11.02 -32.88 17.54
CA GLU A 326 -11.35 -34.22 18.01
C GLU A 326 -12.28 -34.18 19.24
N GLY A 327 -12.06 -33.23 20.16
CA GLY A 327 -12.93 -32.99 21.32
C GLY A 327 -14.33 -32.52 20.96
N LEU A 328 -14.50 -31.85 19.82
CA LEU A 328 -15.80 -31.48 19.25
C LEU A 328 -16.47 -32.63 18.47
N GLY A 329 -15.84 -33.80 18.45
CA GLY A 329 -16.38 -35.03 17.87
C GLY A 329 -16.00 -35.26 16.41
N ALA A 330 -15.05 -34.51 15.85
CA ALA A 330 -14.51 -34.78 14.53
C ALA A 330 -13.44 -35.89 14.56
N THR A 331 -13.19 -36.51 13.41
CA THR A 331 -12.03 -37.39 13.18
C THR A 331 -11.04 -36.64 12.30
N VAL A 332 -9.84 -36.38 12.82
CA VAL A 332 -8.76 -35.72 12.05
C VAL A 332 -7.88 -36.79 11.39
N VAL A 333 -7.71 -36.68 10.07
CA VAL A 333 -6.97 -37.63 9.24
C VAL A 333 -5.83 -36.88 8.54
N GLU A 334 -4.61 -37.36 8.71
CA GLU A 334 -3.46 -36.83 7.97
C GLU A 334 -3.48 -37.32 6.52
N THR A 335 -3.34 -36.42 5.57
CA THR A 335 -3.45 -36.71 4.13
C THR A 335 -2.30 -36.10 3.33
N ASP A 336 -2.14 -36.56 2.10
CA ASP A 336 -1.44 -35.77 1.07
C ASP A 336 -2.35 -34.62 0.59
N PHE A 337 -1.86 -33.76 -0.30
CA PHE A 337 -2.66 -32.67 -0.88
C PHE A 337 -2.50 -32.53 -2.41
N PRO A 338 -3.17 -33.41 -3.19
CA PRO A 338 -2.94 -33.53 -4.63
C PRO A 338 -3.23 -32.25 -5.40
N LEU A 339 -4.21 -31.44 -4.97
CA LEU A 339 -4.50 -30.14 -5.56
C LEU A 339 -3.25 -29.24 -5.64
N VAL A 340 -2.45 -29.22 -4.57
CA VAL A 340 -1.24 -28.38 -4.50
C VAL A 340 -0.08 -29.06 -5.20
N THR A 341 0.19 -30.33 -4.92
CA THR A 341 1.39 -31.01 -5.45
C THR A 341 1.35 -31.15 -6.97
N LYS A 342 0.17 -31.45 -7.54
CA LYS A 342 0.00 -31.53 -9.00
C LYS A 342 0.04 -30.17 -9.67
N PHE A 343 -0.46 -29.12 -9.02
CA PHE A 343 -0.39 -27.76 -9.53
C PHE A 343 1.05 -27.23 -9.57
N GLU A 344 1.86 -27.56 -8.57
CA GLU A 344 3.25 -27.09 -8.48
C GLU A 344 4.25 -27.94 -9.27
N LYS A 345 3.79 -29.06 -9.85
CA LYS A 345 4.62 -29.96 -10.62
C LYS A 345 5.17 -29.24 -11.87
N PRO A 346 6.49 -29.27 -12.12
CA PRO A 346 7.07 -28.68 -13.33
C PRO A 346 6.48 -29.31 -14.61
N GLU A 347 6.14 -28.49 -15.60
CA GLU A 347 5.69 -28.98 -16.91
C GLU A 347 6.82 -29.73 -17.65
N VAL A 348 6.50 -30.87 -18.27
CA VAL A 348 7.45 -31.72 -19.00
C VAL A 348 7.02 -31.81 -20.48
N SER A 349 7.23 -30.75 -21.28
CA SER A 349 7.41 -30.74 -22.77
C SER A 349 6.85 -29.48 -23.46
N ASP A 350 7.35 -29.20 -24.68
CA ASP A 350 6.94 -28.14 -25.63
C ASP A 350 5.49 -28.24 -26.17
N THR A 351 4.62 -29.04 -25.56
CA THR A 351 3.20 -29.03 -25.92
C THR A 351 2.55 -27.75 -25.39
N VAL A 352 2.14 -26.87 -26.31
CA VAL A 352 1.30 -25.70 -26.04
C VAL A 352 0.19 -26.11 -25.06
N SER A 353 0.32 -25.70 -23.80
CA SER A 353 -0.59 -26.09 -22.74
C SER A 353 -2.01 -25.68 -23.16
N MET A 354 -2.84 -26.70 -23.38
CA MET A 354 -4.25 -26.54 -23.68
C MET A 354 -5.04 -26.17 -22.41
N THR A 355 -4.45 -25.38 -21.47
CA THR A 355 -5.01 -24.22 -20.73
C THR A 355 -4.32 -23.89 -19.38
N PRO A 356 -4.44 -22.63 -18.90
CA PRO A 356 -3.27 -21.82 -18.57
C PRO A 356 -2.51 -22.35 -17.36
N PRO A 357 -1.19 -22.62 -17.46
CA PRO A 357 -0.38 -22.56 -16.27
C PRO A 357 -0.45 -21.10 -15.79
N HIS A 358 -0.86 -20.92 -14.54
CA HIS A 358 -0.38 -19.79 -13.76
C HIS A 358 1.13 -19.64 -14.10
N ARG A 359 1.54 -18.49 -14.67
CA ARG A 359 2.84 -18.24 -15.35
C ARG A 359 2.89 -18.40 -16.87
N ASN A 360 1.78 -18.20 -17.60
CA ASN A 360 1.84 -17.93 -19.03
C ASN A 360 1.51 -16.48 -19.39
N GLU A 361 1.86 -16.10 -20.62
CA GLU A 361 1.64 -14.75 -21.18
C GLU A 361 0.16 -14.33 -21.16
N ILE A 362 -0.77 -15.28 -21.27
CA ILE A 362 -2.20 -14.96 -21.35
C ILE A 362 -2.75 -14.58 -19.98
N ASP A 363 -2.56 -15.42 -18.96
CA ASP A 363 -3.13 -15.20 -17.62
C ASP A 363 -2.37 -14.09 -16.86
N MET A 364 -1.03 -14.13 -16.89
CA MET A 364 -0.18 -13.22 -16.12
C MET A 364 0.27 -11.95 -16.85
N CYS A 365 -0.13 -11.75 -18.11
CA CYS A 365 0.09 -10.46 -18.79
C CYS A 365 -1.16 -9.98 -19.52
N GLN A 366 -1.64 -10.70 -20.52
CA GLN A 366 -2.68 -10.22 -21.43
C GLN A 366 -4.02 -9.99 -20.73
N LEU A 367 -4.51 -10.97 -19.97
CA LEU A 367 -5.79 -10.89 -19.29
C LEU A 367 -5.77 -9.84 -18.16
N MET A 368 -4.67 -9.76 -17.41
CA MET A 368 -4.44 -8.68 -16.44
C MET A 368 -4.45 -7.31 -17.13
N ALA A 369 -3.72 -7.13 -18.23
CA ALA A 369 -3.71 -5.87 -18.97
C ALA A 369 -5.11 -5.44 -19.41
N TYR A 370 -5.90 -6.38 -19.93
CA TYR A 370 -7.23 -6.11 -20.44
C TYR A 370 -8.19 -5.71 -19.32
N THR A 371 -8.13 -6.39 -18.18
CA THR A 371 -8.98 -6.05 -17.03
C THR A 371 -8.56 -4.77 -16.32
N TRP A 372 -7.27 -4.43 -16.29
CA TRP A 372 -6.80 -3.12 -15.82
C TRP A 372 -7.28 -1.99 -16.72
N ASP A 373 -7.21 -2.18 -18.03
CA ASP A 373 -7.70 -1.22 -19.02
C ASP A 373 -9.23 -1.09 -18.97
N ASP A 374 -9.98 -2.19 -18.83
CA ASP A 374 -11.44 -2.19 -18.63
C ASP A 374 -11.83 -1.45 -17.34
N PHE A 375 -11.08 -1.65 -16.25
CA PHE A 375 -11.30 -0.95 -14.99
C PHE A 375 -11.09 0.58 -15.15
N LEU A 376 -10.00 1.00 -15.79
CA LEU A 376 -9.73 2.42 -16.05
C LEU A 376 -10.78 3.04 -16.99
N ALA A 377 -11.18 2.30 -18.02
CA ALA A 377 -12.23 2.72 -18.96
C ALA A 377 -13.61 2.83 -18.29
N ALA A 378 -13.91 1.96 -17.32
CA ALA A 378 -15.11 2.06 -16.50
C ALA A 378 -15.04 3.20 -15.46
N ASN A 379 -13.85 3.53 -14.96
CA ASN A 379 -13.66 4.62 -14.00
C ASN A 379 -13.67 6.03 -14.64
N GLN A 380 -13.21 6.17 -15.88
CA GLN A 380 -13.35 7.39 -16.70
C GLN A 380 -12.70 8.67 -16.13
N ASP A 381 -11.64 8.54 -15.33
CA ASP A 381 -10.90 9.72 -14.84
C ASP A 381 -9.86 10.19 -15.88
N SER A 382 -10.27 11.17 -16.69
CA SER A 382 -9.41 11.75 -17.73
C SER A 382 -8.22 12.56 -17.22
N LYS A 383 -8.15 12.86 -15.91
CA LYS A 383 -7.03 13.61 -15.32
C LYS A 383 -5.82 12.71 -15.07
N VAL A 384 -6.03 11.41 -14.89
CA VAL A 384 -4.97 10.42 -14.64
C VAL A 384 -4.88 9.45 -15.80
N ALA A 385 -5.87 8.56 -15.96
CA ALA A 385 -5.90 7.60 -17.05
C ALA A 385 -7.31 7.05 -17.27
N THR A 386 -7.73 6.97 -18.54
CA THR A 386 -8.94 6.25 -18.98
C THR A 386 -8.61 4.97 -19.75
N THR A 387 -7.32 4.68 -19.93
CA THR A 387 -6.79 3.51 -20.60
C THR A 387 -5.40 3.24 -20.06
N LEU A 388 -5.03 1.97 -19.96
CA LEU A 388 -3.72 1.56 -19.47
C LEU A 388 -2.58 1.99 -20.42
N ALA A 389 -2.86 2.16 -21.71
CA ALA A 389 -1.86 2.60 -22.71
C ALA A 389 -1.26 3.99 -22.44
N LYS A 390 -1.88 4.80 -21.56
CA LYS A 390 -1.38 6.13 -21.15
C LYS A 390 -0.60 6.11 -19.85
N VAL A 391 -0.42 4.94 -19.23
CA VAL A 391 0.22 4.80 -17.93
C VAL A 391 1.69 4.44 -18.12
N GLU A 392 2.58 5.21 -17.51
CA GLU A 392 4.02 4.92 -17.49
C GLU A 392 4.29 3.66 -16.66
N SER A 393 4.67 2.58 -17.33
CA SER A 393 4.87 1.26 -16.70
C SER A 393 5.87 1.28 -15.53
N SER A 394 6.93 2.09 -15.62
CA SER A 394 7.95 2.25 -14.58
C SER A 394 7.43 2.92 -13.29
N ALA A 395 6.33 3.65 -13.36
CA ALA A 395 5.69 4.29 -12.21
C ALA A 395 4.68 3.37 -11.50
N ILE A 396 4.29 2.25 -12.11
CA ILE A 396 3.27 1.34 -11.56
C ILE A 396 3.78 0.68 -10.28
N PHE A 397 4.99 0.13 -10.31
CA PHE A 397 5.60 -0.51 -9.14
C PHE A 397 7.12 -0.26 -9.14
N PRO A 398 7.56 0.96 -8.80
CA PRO A 398 8.98 1.27 -8.72
C PRO A 398 9.62 0.52 -7.55
N HIS A 399 10.86 0.06 -7.76
CA HIS A 399 11.64 -0.58 -6.71
C HIS A 399 11.98 0.45 -5.61
N PRO A 400 11.62 0.21 -4.34
CA PRO A 400 11.95 1.15 -3.26
C PRO A 400 13.48 1.22 -3.03
N PRO A 401 14.06 2.43 -2.91
CA PRO A 401 15.50 2.59 -2.66
C PRO A 401 15.97 1.85 -1.39
N GLY A 402 17.13 1.20 -1.47
CA GLY A 402 17.73 0.49 -0.34
C GLY A 402 17.10 -0.87 0.00
N CYS A 403 16.00 -1.25 -0.65
CA CYS A 403 15.41 -2.58 -0.48
C CYS A 403 16.12 -3.63 -1.36
N LEU A 404 16.19 -4.86 -0.85
CA LEU A 404 16.66 -6.05 -1.57
C LEU A 404 15.72 -6.36 -2.73
N GLN A 405 16.26 -7.00 -3.76
CA GLN A 405 15.47 -7.49 -4.90
C GLN A 405 14.54 -8.62 -4.45
N ASP A 406 13.30 -8.60 -4.94
CA ASP A 406 12.34 -9.68 -4.71
C ASP A 406 12.84 -11.03 -5.27
N LYS A 407 12.67 -12.11 -4.51
CA LYS A 407 13.19 -13.45 -4.81
C LYS A 407 12.08 -14.41 -5.31
N TYR A 408 11.29 -13.97 -6.29
CA TYR A 408 10.39 -14.88 -7.02
C TYR A 408 11.20 -15.91 -7.86
N ASP A 409 10.58 -17.00 -8.31
CA ASP A 409 11.29 -18.05 -9.06
C ASP A 409 11.96 -17.48 -10.33
N SER A 410 13.24 -17.82 -10.58
CA SER A 410 14.03 -17.44 -11.78
C SER A 410 14.38 -15.96 -12.01
N ASN A 411 14.34 -15.10 -10.98
CA ASN A 411 14.48 -13.63 -11.12
C ASN A 411 13.37 -12.99 -12.00
N ASP A 412 12.24 -13.67 -12.20
CA ASP A 412 11.09 -13.15 -12.91
C ASP A 412 10.14 -12.46 -11.91
N PRO A 413 9.84 -11.15 -12.03
CA PRO A 413 8.92 -10.49 -11.12
C PRO A 413 7.52 -11.12 -11.16
N LEU A 414 6.76 -11.04 -10.06
CA LEU A 414 5.37 -11.53 -10.02
C LEU A 414 4.51 -10.91 -11.13
N VAL A 415 4.78 -9.66 -11.50
CA VAL A 415 4.12 -8.97 -12.61
C VAL A 415 5.15 -8.27 -13.50
N ARG A 416 5.12 -8.55 -14.80
CA ARG A 416 5.97 -7.91 -15.82
C ARG A 416 5.30 -6.63 -16.35
N HIS A 417 5.24 -5.58 -15.54
CA HIS A 417 4.44 -4.36 -15.83
C HIS A 417 4.65 -3.75 -17.22
N THR A 418 5.88 -3.74 -17.74
CA THR A 418 6.16 -3.26 -19.11
C THR A 418 5.44 -4.10 -20.17
N ALA A 419 5.45 -5.43 -20.03
CA ALA A 419 4.74 -6.32 -20.94
C ALA A 419 3.21 -6.17 -20.81
N VAL A 420 2.71 -5.99 -19.58
CA VAL A 420 1.28 -5.73 -19.32
C VAL A 420 0.81 -4.47 -20.06
N VAL A 421 1.51 -3.35 -19.94
CA VAL A 421 1.13 -2.12 -20.65
C VAL A 421 1.21 -2.30 -22.18
N ALA A 422 2.21 -3.02 -22.68
CA ALA A 422 2.41 -3.27 -24.10
C ALA A 422 1.26 -4.06 -24.78
N HIS A 423 0.49 -4.85 -24.01
CA HIS A 423 -0.70 -5.56 -24.51
C HIS A 423 -1.85 -4.63 -24.91
N ILE A 424 -1.86 -3.39 -24.43
CA ILE A 424 -2.91 -2.41 -24.74
C ILE A 424 -2.45 -1.42 -25.82
N THR A 425 -1.16 -1.07 -25.85
CA THR A 425 -0.62 -0.05 -26.77
C THR A 425 -0.76 -0.41 -28.25
N ASN A 426 -0.83 -1.71 -28.59
CA ASN A 426 -0.97 -2.20 -29.96
C ASN A 426 -2.41 -2.53 -30.38
N GLY A 427 -3.41 -2.16 -29.55
CA GLY A 427 -4.80 -2.57 -29.70
C GLY A 427 -5.07 -3.97 -29.14
N ARG A 428 -6.34 -4.26 -28.87
CA ARG A 428 -6.79 -5.52 -28.26
C ARG A 428 -8.11 -6.02 -28.84
N VAL A 429 -8.32 -7.33 -28.73
CA VAL A 429 -9.65 -7.94 -28.87
C VAL A 429 -10.46 -7.74 -27.59
N PRO A 430 -11.80 -7.90 -27.61
CA PRO A 430 -12.59 -8.00 -26.40
C PRO A 430 -12.06 -9.09 -25.45
N THR A 431 -12.20 -8.89 -24.13
CA THR A 431 -11.61 -9.77 -23.11
C THR A 431 -11.96 -11.24 -23.26
N PHE A 432 -13.21 -11.54 -23.59
CA PHE A 432 -13.67 -12.91 -23.75
C PHE A 432 -13.43 -13.48 -25.16
N ASP A 433 -12.89 -12.70 -26.09
CA ASP A 433 -12.51 -13.16 -27.43
C ASP A 433 -11.04 -13.62 -27.49
N ILE A 434 -10.32 -13.61 -26.36
CA ILE A 434 -8.96 -14.15 -26.26
C ILE A 434 -8.98 -15.64 -26.66
N PRO A 435 -8.15 -16.07 -27.64
CA PRO A 435 -8.12 -17.46 -28.10
C PRO A 435 -7.93 -18.47 -26.97
N ASN A 436 -8.68 -19.56 -27.02
CA ASN A 436 -8.68 -20.66 -26.04
C ASN A 436 -9.14 -20.33 -24.61
N LEU A 437 -9.59 -19.10 -24.32
CA LEU A 437 -10.04 -18.72 -22.97
C LEU A 437 -11.23 -19.57 -22.50
N ALA A 438 -12.18 -19.89 -23.38
CA ALA A 438 -13.32 -20.74 -23.04
C ALA A 438 -12.88 -22.12 -22.52
N LYS A 439 -11.96 -22.75 -23.25
CA LYS A 439 -11.40 -24.05 -22.86
C LYS A 439 -10.62 -23.92 -21.54
N ALA A 440 -9.99 -22.76 -21.29
CA ALA A 440 -9.24 -22.48 -20.08
C ALA A 440 -10.06 -22.52 -18.83
N LEU A 441 -11.13 -21.75 -18.82
CA LEU A 441 -11.98 -21.68 -17.64
C LEU A 441 -12.66 -23.02 -17.38
N GLN A 442 -13.06 -23.74 -18.43
CA GLN A 442 -13.64 -25.08 -18.30
C GLN A 442 -12.66 -26.11 -17.73
N ASN A 443 -11.39 -26.06 -18.15
CA ASN A 443 -10.36 -26.96 -17.64
C ASN A 443 -9.98 -26.62 -16.19
N LEU A 444 -9.89 -25.33 -15.80
CA LEU A 444 -9.69 -24.93 -14.40
C LEU A 444 -10.76 -25.54 -13.47
N GLU A 445 -12.03 -25.43 -13.87
CA GLU A 445 -13.15 -25.98 -13.08
C GLU A 445 -13.15 -27.52 -13.07
N SER A 446 -12.76 -28.15 -14.18
CA SER A 446 -12.66 -29.62 -14.26
C SER A 446 -11.53 -30.15 -13.37
N THR A 447 -10.37 -29.49 -13.39
CA THR A 447 -9.23 -29.84 -12.53
C THR A 447 -9.58 -29.66 -11.05
N ARG A 448 -10.26 -28.56 -10.67
CA ARG A 448 -10.75 -28.38 -9.29
C ARG A 448 -11.63 -29.56 -8.84
N LYS A 449 -12.57 -29.98 -9.69
CA LYS A 449 -13.47 -31.09 -9.37
C LYS A 449 -12.69 -32.38 -9.13
N ILE A 450 -11.81 -32.75 -10.06
CA ILE A 450 -11.04 -34.00 -9.98
C ILE A 450 -10.04 -33.97 -8.81
N GLU A 451 -9.26 -32.89 -8.71
CA GLU A 451 -8.09 -32.84 -7.81
C GLU A 451 -8.41 -32.40 -6.39
N PHE A 452 -9.65 -31.96 -6.14
CA PHE A 452 -10.09 -31.55 -4.81
C PHE A 452 -11.44 -32.14 -4.44
N GLU A 453 -12.50 -31.91 -5.21
CA GLU A 453 -13.85 -32.34 -4.80
C GLU A 453 -14.02 -33.87 -4.80
N ASP A 454 -13.64 -34.52 -5.90
CA ASP A 454 -13.69 -35.98 -6.05
C ASP A 454 -12.69 -36.65 -5.09
N TRP A 455 -11.51 -36.06 -4.90
CA TRP A 455 -10.54 -36.52 -3.90
C TRP A 455 -11.12 -36.51 -2.47
N LEU A 456 -11.82 -35.44 -2.07
CA LEU A 456 -12.49 -35.39 -0.76
C LEU A 456 -13.49 -36.53 -0.61
N ASP A 457 -14.27 -36.82 -1.65
CA ASP A 457 -15.25 -37.91 -1.65
C ASP A 457 -14.59 -39.28 -1.57
N ASP A 458 -13.55 -39.52 -2.38
CA ASP A 458 -12.84 -40.80 -2.48
C ASP A 458 -12.23 -41.24 -1.14
N ILE A 459 -11.73 -40.30 -0.35
CA ILE A 459 -11.18 -40.57 0.99
C ILE A 459 -12.13 -40.20 2.14
N ASN A 460 -13.39 -39.90 1.80
CA ASN A 460 -14.50 -39.62 2.72
C ASN A 460 -14.16 -38.51 3.73
N LEU A 461 -13.84 -37.31 3.23
CA LEU A 461 -13.61 -36.11 4.03
C LEU A 461 -14.74 -35.10 3.84
N ASP A 462 -15.21 -34.51 4.92
CA ASP A 462 -16.18 -33.40 4.90
C ASP A 462 -15.50 -32.05 4.59
N THR A 463 -14.24 -31.88 5.01
CA THR A 463 -13.48 -30.63 4.85
C THR A 463 -11.98 -30.90 5.04
N VAL A 464 -11.14 -29.96 4.62
CA VAL A 464 -9.70 -29.94 4.92
C VAL A 464 -9.39 -28.78 5.85
N VAL A 465 -8.41 -28.94 6.73
CA VAL A 465 -7.85 -27.87 7.56
C VAL A 465 -6.33 -27.87 7.55
N TRP A 466 -5.71 -26.69 7.75
CA TRP A 466 -4.26 -26.56 7.95
C TRP A 466 -3.89 -25.26 8.67
N PRO A 467 -2.71 -25.19 9.33
CA PRO A 467 -2.14 -23.93 9.78
C PRO A 467 -1.98 -22.98 8.59
N CYS A 468 -2.55 -21.78 8.67
CA CYS A 468 -2.62 -20.85 7.54
C CYS A 468 -1.22 -20.47 7.04
N ASN A 469 -0.30 -20.18 7.95
CA ASN A 469 1.10 -19.88 7.66
C ASN A 469 2.00 -20.89 8.38
N ALA A 470 3.14 -21.23 7.78
CA ALA A 470 4.12 -22.14 8.37
C ALA A 470 5.04 -21.43 9.39
N ASP A 471 5.35 -20.15 9.14
CA ASP A 471 6.12 -19.24 10.00
C ASP A 471 5.78 -17.79 9.61
N VAL A 472 6.42 -16.81 10.23
CA VAL A 472 6.27 -15.38 9.94
C VAL A 472 7.64 -14.75 9.68
N GLY A 473 7.79 -14.06 8.55
CA GLY A 473 9.03 -13.35 8.21
C GLY A 473 9.32 -12.16 9.14
N LYS A 474 10.60 -11.84 9.33
CA LYS A 474 11.03 -10.69 10.13
C LYS A 474 10.75 -9.36 9.43
N ALA A 475 10.49 -8.32 10.22
CA ALA A 475 10.14 -7.00 9.72
C ALA A 475 11.23 -6.34 8.86
N ASP A 476 12.50 -6.73 9.02
CA ASP A 476 13.64 -6.21 8.24
C ASP A 476 13.94 -7.02 6.97
N ALA A 477 13.08 -7.96 6.58
CA ALA A 477 13.26 -8.81 5.39
C ALA A 477 13.39 -8.06 4.05
N ASP A 478 13.01 -6.78 4.02
CA ASP A 478 13.21 -5.91 2.86
C ASP A 478 14.66 -5.39 2.72
N VAL A 479 15.48 -5.43 3.78
CA VAL A 479 16.85 -4.86 3.79
C VAL A 479 17.91 -5.81 4.32
N ASN A 480 17.51 -6.89 5.00
CA ASN A 480 18.40 -7.89 5.59
C ASN A 480 18.31 -9.22 4.83
N GLU A 481 19.43 -9.67 4.28
CA GLU A 481 19.49 -10.89 3.44
C GLU A 481 19.06 -12.16 4.19
N GLU A 482 19.46 -12.33 5.45
CA GLU A 482 19.09 -13.52 6.25
C GLU A 482 17.59 -13.53 6.54
N SER A 483 17.04 -12.37 6.92
CA SER A 483 15.60 -12.20 7.11
C SER A 483 14.82 -12.41 5.82
N ALA A 484 15.36 -11.95 4.68
CA ALA A 484 14.78 -12.16 3.37
C ALA A 484 14.76 -13.66 3.03
N GLU A 485 15.88 -14.37 3.16
CA GLU A 485 15.95 -15.82 2.90
C GLU A 485 14.86 -16.58 3.66
N HIS A 486 14.61 -16.24 4.93
CA HIS A 486 13.52 -16.82 5.72
C HIS A 486 12.13 -16.42 5.21
N ALA A 487 11.90 -15.13 4.96
CA ALA A 487 10.62 -14.61 4.50
C ALA A 487 10.19 -15.17 3.12
N TRP A 488 11.16 -15.62 2.31
CA TRP A 488 10.94 -16.21 1.00
C TRP A 488 10.81 -17.75 1.00
N LEU A 489 10.86 -18.41 2.17
CA LEU A 489 10.64 -19.86 2.28
C LEU A 489 9.20 -20.28 1.98
N ASN A 490 9.00 -21.47 1.43
CA ASN A 490 7.68 -22.03 1.18
C ASN A 490 6.87 -22.17 2.49
N GLY A 491 5.62 -21.69 2.47
CA GLY A 491 4.76 -21.54 3.64
C GLY A 491 5.01 -20.26 4.49
N VAL A 492 6.00 -19.44 4.12
CA VAL A 492 6.29 -18.12 4.73
C VAL A 492 6.09 -17.00 3.72
N LEU A 493 6.54 -17.18 2.47
CA LEU A 493 6.38 -16.18 1.40
C LEU A 493 4.90 -15.96 1.03
N TYR A 494 4.13 -17.04 1.11
CA TYR A 494 2.69 -17.14 0.91
C TYR A 494 2.09 -17.95 2.06
N SER A 495 0.79 -17.80 2.30
CA SER A 495 0.08 -18.79 3.13
C SER A 495 0.13 -20.16 2.48
N ASN A 496 0.09 -21.21 3.32
CA ASN A 496 -0.04 -22.59 2.89
C ASN A 496 -1.23 -22.76 1.91
N GLY A 497 -0.98 -23.56 0.87
CA GLY A 497 -1.83 -23.70 -0.30
C GLY A 497 -1.34 -22.91 -1.53
N ASN A 498 -0.43 -21.95 -1.35
CA ASN A 498 0.20 -21.15 -2.42
C ASN A 498 -0.86 -20.61 -3.40
N CYS A 499 -0.58 -20.64 -4.71
CA CYS A 499 -1.51 -20.12 -5.73
C CYS A 499 -2.69 -21.05 -6.00
N ALA A 500 -2.57 -22.36 -5.73
CA ALA A 500 -3.57 -23.36 -6.11
C ALA A 500 -4.96 -23.04 -5.55
N ILE A 501 -5.05 -22.61 -4.29
CA ILE A 501 -6.33 -22.35 -3.62
C ILE A 501 -7.18 -21.33 -4.38
N ARG A 502 -6.57 -20.22 -4.81
CA ARG A 502 -7.27 -19.16 -5.54
C ARG A 502 -7.39 -19.45 -7.03
N GLN A 503 -6.36 -20.05 -7.63
CA GLN A 503 -6.41 -20.49 -9.03
C GLN A 503 -7.61 -21.39 -9.29
N PHE A 504 -7.95 -22.26 -8.34
CA PHE A 504 -9.08 -23.18 -8.43
C PHE A 504 -10.35 -22.67 -7.70
N GLY A 505 -10.35 -21.47 -7.12
CA GLY A 505 -11.56 -20.89 -6.52
C GLY A 505 -12.14 -21.70 -5.36
N ILE A 506 -11.27 -22.35 -4.56
CA ILE A 506 -11.65 -23.15 -3.40
C ILE A 506 -12.15 -22.22 -2.28
N PRO A 507 -13.37 -22.29 -1.74
CA PRO A 507 -13.76 -21.43 -0.62
C PRO A 507 -12.96 -21.75 0.64
N THR A 508 -12.60 -20.71 1.43
CA THR A 508 -11.89 -20.90 2.71
C THR A 508 -12.37 -19.93 3.79
N VAL A 509 -12.35 -20.41 5.04
CA VAL A 509 -12.55 -19.60 6.24
C VAL A 509 -11.36 -19.84 7.15
N SER A 510 -10.61 -18.79 7.47
CA SER A 510 -9.48 -18.83 8.40
C SER A 510 -9.90 -18.23 9.73
N VAL A 511 -9.62 -18.92 10.84
CA VAL A 511 -9.93 -18.49 12.21
C VAL A 511 -8.69 -18.56 13.10
N PRO A 512 -8.59 -17.76 14.18
CA PRO A 512 -7.45 -17.79 15.09
C PRO A 512 -7.17 -19.18 15.69
N MET A 513 -5.96 -19.69 15.48
CA MET A 513 -5.46 -20.93 16.08
C MET A 513 -4.64 -20.68 17.35
N GLY A 514 -4.28 -19.43 17.61
CA GLY A 514 -3.56 -18.98 18.81
C GLY A 514 -2.37 -18.09 18.48
N VAL A 515 -1.58 -17.81 19.51
CA VAL A 515 -0.37 -16.96 19.44
C VAL A 515 0.86 -17.82 19.70
N MET A 516 1.85 -17.73 18.82
CA MET A 516 3.11 -18.44 18.92
C MET A 516 3.86 -18.00 20.18
N ALA A 517 4.05 -18.92 21.13
CA ALA A 517 4.57 -18.61 22.46
C ALA A 517 6.02 -18.07 22.48
N ASP A 518 6.78 -18.28 21.41
CA ASP A 518 8.19 -17.88 21.29
C ASP A 518 8.39 -16.51 20.64
N ILE A 519 7.46 -16.05 19.80
CA ILE A 519 7.60 -14.78 19.06
C ILE A 519 6.39 -13.84 19.21
N GLY A 520 5.34 -14.25 19.91
CA GLY A 520 4.17 -13.39 20.16
C GLY A 520 3.31 -13.07 18.93
N MET A 521 3.55 -13.74 17.80
CA MET A 521 2.76 -13.55 16.57
C MET A 521 1.60 -14.56 16.50
N PRO A 522 0.40 -14.16 16.06
CA PRO A 522 -0.72 -15.08 15.86
C PRO A 522 -0.53 -15.93 14.60
N VAL A 523 -1.26 -17.04 14.55
CA VAL A 523 -1.44 -17.87 13.34
C VAL A 523 -2.86 -18.41 13.31
N ASN A 524 -3.44 -18.51 12.12
CA ASN A 524 -4.79 -19.05 11.92
C ASN A 524 -4.80 -20.54 11.57
N LEU A 525 -5.97 -21.16 11.76
CA LEU A 525 -6.36 -22.44 11.19
C LEU A 525 -7.28 -22.12 9.99
N THR A 526 -6.91 -22.58 8.81
CA THR A 526 -7.70 -22.40 7.59
C THR A 526 -8.53 -23.65 7.35
N PHE A 527 -9.84 -23.48 7.22
CA PHE A 527 -10.76 -24.50 6.72
C PHE A 527 -10.98 -24.29 5.22
N ALA A 528 -11.10 -25.38 4.47
CA ALA A 528 -11.46 -25.37 3.07
C ALA A 528 -12.41 -26.52 2.72
N SER A 529 -13.40 -26.22 1.88
CA SER A 529 -14.46 -27.14 1.45
C SER A 529 -14.65 -27.07 -0.06
N LYS A 530 -15.52 -27.93 -0.59
CA LYS A 530 -15.90 -27.91 -2.01
C LYS A 530 -16.45 -26.54 -2.42
N ALA A 531 -16.33 -26.20 -3.71
CA ALA A 531 -16.94 -24.99 -4.23
C ALA A 531 -18.44 -24.97 -3.94
N TYR A 532 -18.91 -23.82 -3.44
CA TYR A 532 -20.28 -23.54 -3.03
C TYR A 532 -20.77 -24.30 -1.77
N ASP A 533 -19.86 -24.95 -1.04
CA ASP A 533 -20.13 -25.51 0.30
C ASP A 533 -19.80 -24.52 1.45
N ASP A 534 -19.73 -23.22 1.13
CA ASP A 534 -19.39 -22.12 2.02
C ASP A 534 -20.22 -22.11 3.32
N ASN A 535 -21.48 -22.56 3.26
CA ASN A 535 -22.34 -22.61 4.45
C ASN A 535 -21.85 -23.64 5.48
N ASN A 536 -21.43 -24.83 5.06
CA ASN A 536 -20.89 -25.83 5.98
C ASN A 536 -19.51 -25.42 6.48
N LEU A 537 -18.71 -24.82 5.61
CA LEU A 537 -17.44 -24.23 5.98
C LEU A 537 -17.57 -23.24 7.15
N PHE A 538 -18.56 -22.34 7.10
CA PHE A 538 -18.86 -21.44 8.22
C PHE A 538 -19.33 -22.17 9.48
N ARG A 539 -20.18 -23.19 9.36
CA ARG A 539 -20.62 -24.00 10.50
C ARG A 539 -19.42 -24.65 11.22
N TYR A 540 -18.48 -25.22 10.46
CA TYR A 540 -17.28 -25.84 10.99
C TYR A 540 -16.37 -24.84 11.70
N ALA A 541 -16.09 -23.71 11.04
CA ALA A 541 -15.28 -22.66 11.62
C ALA A 541 -15.93 -22.04 12.87
N PHE A 542 -17.26 -21.86 12.87
CA PHE A 542 -18.04 -21.35 14.01
C PHE A 542 -17.93 -22.30 15.21
N ALA A 543 -18.12 -23.60 15.02
CA ALA A 543 -18.00 -24.59 16.08
C ALA A 543 -16.59 -24.56 16.71
N PHE A 544 -15.54 -24.47 15.89
CA PHE A 544 -14.17 -24.37 16.36
C PHE A 544 -13.90 -23.07 17.13
N GLU A 545 -14.25 -21.91 16.56
CA GLU A 545 -14.02 -20.60 17.19
C GLU A 545 -14.79 -20.48 18.51
N LYS A 546 -16.07 -20.88 18.53
CA LYS A 546 -16.94 -20.72 19.70
C LYS A 546 -16.43 -21.47 20.91
N HIS A 547 -15.88 -22.67 20.69
CA HIS A 547 -15.27 -23.50 21.72
C HIS A 547 -13.89 -23.00 22.13
N SER A 548 -13.06 -22.60 21.16
CA SER A 548 -11.64 -22.34 21.38
C SER A 548 -11.32 -20.93 21.88
N ARG A 549 -11.96 -19.89 21.32
CA ARG A 549 -11.78 -18.46 21.65
C ARG A 549 -10.30 -18.05 21.73
N LEU A 550 -9.51 -18.47 20.76
CA LEU A 550 -8.04 -18.36 20.80
C LEU A 550 -7.47 -17.02 20.32
N ARG A 551 -8.31 -16.08 19.86
CA ARG A 551 -7.88 -14.71 19.58
C ARG A 551 -7.37 -14.04 20.86
N GLN A 552 -6.30 -13.27 20.74
CA GLN A 552 -5.83 -12.35 21.78
C GLN A 552 -5.69 -10.96 21.17
N PRO A 553 -6.09 -9.88 21.87
CA PRO A 553 -5.86 -8.53 21.36
C PRO A 553 -4.36 -8.23 21.27
N PRO A 554 -3.92 -7.44 20.26
CA PRO A 554 -2.51 -7.09 20.09
C PRO A 554 -1.96 -6.29 21.29
N PRO A 555 -0.80 -6.68 21.87
CA PRO A 555 -0.23 -6.01 23.04
C PRO A 555 0.28 -4.60 22.76
N ARG A 556 0.62 -4.24 21.51
CA ARG A 556 1.20 -2.92 21.18
C ARG A 556 0.14 -1.81 21.08
N THR A 557 -1.15 -2.15 21.01
CA THR A 557 -2.26 -1.18 20.92
C THR A 557 -3.26 -1.38 22.06
N PRO A 558 -2.84 -1.18 23.33
CA PRO A 558 -3.72 -1.35 24.48
C PRO A 558 -4.93 -0.41 24.45
N GLU A 559 -5.84 -0.57 25.41
CA GLU A 559 -6.98 0.35 25.57
C GLU A 559 -6.50 1.75 25.94
N LEU A 560 -7.13 2.76 25.35
CA LEU A 560 -7.03 4.17 25.72
C LEU A 560 -8.16 4.53 26.66
N ARG A 561 -7.98 5.61 27.45
CA ARG A 561 -9.07 6.17 28.27
C ARG A 561 -10.29 6.54 27.41
N SER A 562 -10.05 7.02 26.19
CA SER A 562 -11.09 7.36 25.22
C SER A 562 -11.85 6.14 24.69
N ASP A 563 -11.38 4.90 24.86
CA ASP A 563 -12.03 3.71 24.29
C ASP A 563 -13.25 3.27 25.10
N TYR A 564 -13.38 3.71 26.36
CA TYR A 564 -14.51 3.34 27.21
C TYR A 564 -15.79 4.02 26.76
N ILE A 565 -16.85 3.22 26.69
CA ILE A 565 -18.23 3.64 26.47
C ILE A 565 -18.88 3.81 27.85
N PRO A 566 -19.25 5.04 28.22
CA PRO A 566 -19.98 5.28 29.47
C PRO A 566 -21.39 4.70 29.34
N LYS A 567 -21.96 4.22 30.45
CA LYS A 567 -23.41 4.00 30.51
C LYS A 567 -24.08 5.35 30.61
N ALA A 568 -25.00 5.63 29.70
CA ALA A 568 -25.81 6.85 29.72
C ALA A 568 -27.30 6.47 29.77
N ASP A 569 -28.04 7.13 30.67
CA ASP A 569 -29.49 7.02 30.78
C ASP A 569 -30.16 8.10 29.91
N VAL A 570 -29.94 8.07 28.60
CA VAL A 570 -30.61 8.99 27.68
C VAL A 570 -31.93 8.38 27.23
N ALA A 571 -33.05 8.87 27.78
CA ALA A 571 -34.38 8.32 27.50
C ALA A 571 -34.83 8.51 26.03
N GLN A 572 -34.34 9.54 25.34
CA GLN A 572 -34.65 9.81 23.93
C GLN A 572 -33.58 10.72 23.28
N ILE A 573 -33.01 10.29 22.15
CA ILE A 573 -32.02 11.07 21.37
C ILE A 573 -32.75 12.17 20.58
N GLY A 574 -32.23 13.40 20.64
CA GLY A 574 -32.78 14.56 19.92
C GLY A 574 -32.58 14.51 18.39
N LEU A 575 -33.35 15.32 17.67
CA LEU A 575 -33.36 15.35 16.19
C LEU A 575 -32.26 16.21 15.56
N THR A 576 -31.58 17.06 16.32
CA THR A 576 -30.54 17.97 15.78
C THR A 576 -29.27 17.88 16.62
N PRO A 577 -28.08 17.79 16.00
CA PRO A 577 -26.82 17.90 16.72
C PRO A 577 -26.63 19.33 17.26
N PRO A 578 -25.83 19.51 18.33
CA PRO A 578 -25.48 20.85 18.83
C PRO A 578 -24.63 21.62 17.81
N GLN A 579 -24.59 22.94 17.90
CA GLN A 579 -23.72 23.77 17.06
C GLN A 579 -22.27 23.81 17.57
N LEU A 580 -21.32 23.59 16.65
CA LEU A 580 -19.87 23.71 16.89
C LEU A 580 -19.19 24.35 15.67
N THR A 581 -18.32 25.32 15.92
CA THR A 581 -17.33 25.78 14.93
C THR A 581 -15.93 25.54 15.47
N VAL A 582 -14.99 25.19 14.59
CA VAL A 582 -13.60 24.90 14.96
C VAL A 582 -12.66 25.58 13.98
N GLU A 583 -11.66 26.26 14.52
CA GLU A 583 -10.54 26.87 13.83
C GLU A 583 -9.26 26.36 14.50
N ALA A 584 -8.24 25.99 13.73
CA ALA A 584 -6.94 25.66 14.31
C ALA A 584 -5.80 26.33 13.56
N SER A 585 -4.76 26.64 14.30
CA SER A 585 -3.50 27.19 13.81
C SER A 585 -2.36 26.59 14.62
N ALA A 586 -1.13 26.75 14.15
CA ALA A 586 0.03 26.41 14.92
C ALA A 586 1.21 27.26 14.52
N SER A 587 2.07 27.43 15.50
CA SER A 587 3.28 28.21 15.41
C SER A 587 4.43 27.39 15.98
N VAL A 588 5.66 27.75 15.63
CA VAL A 588 6.84 27.25 16.34
C VAL A 588 7.26 28.32 17.33
N THR A 589 7.42 27.94 18.59
CA THR A 589 7.87 28.84 19.65
C THR A 589 8.95 28.10 20.44
N GLU A 590 10.15 28.69 20.54
CA GLU A 590 11.30 28.10 21.24
C GLU A 590 11.70 26.68 20.73
N GLY A 591 11.45 26.40 19.46
CA GLY A 591 11.76 25.10 18.84
C GLY A 591 10.66 24.03 19.01
N GLU A 592 9.64 24.30 19.82
CA GLU A 592 8.48 23.43 19.98
C GLU A 592 7.31 23.87 19.10
N LYS A 593 6.56 22.91 18.56
CA LYS A 593 5.36 23.19 17.78
C LYS A 593 4.19 23.40 18.74
N VAL A 594 3.59 24.58 18.71
CA VAL A 594 2.43 24.95 19.52
C VAL A 594 1.19 24.97 18.64
N VAL A 595 0.24 24.07 18.88
CA VAL A 595 -1.05 24.01 18.18
C VAL A 595 -2.10 24.74 19.01
N ALA A 596 -2.69 25.81 18.44
CA ALA A 596 -3.78 26.56 19.02
C ALA A 596 -5.08 26.21 18.30
N ILE A 597 -6.07 25.71 19.03
CA ILE A 597 -7.38 25.34 18.50
C ILE A 597 -8.43 26.17 19.24
N CYS A 598 -9.34 26.79 18.50
CA CYS A 598 -10.42 27.59 19.07
C CYS A 598 -11.70 27.39 18.29
N GLY A 599 -12.79 27.95 18.80
CA GLY A 599 -14.07 27.79 18.16
C GLY A 599 -15.22 28.43 18.92
N LYS A 600 -16.43 28.11 18.48
CA LYS A 600 -17.67 28.54 19.12
C LYS A 600 -18.58 27.35 19.36
N ILE A 601 -19.35 27.40 20.44
CA ILE A 601 -20.41 26.47 20.79
C ILE A 601 -21.65 27.23 21.25
N ASN A 602 -22.81 26.58 21.19
CA ASN A 602 -23.98 27.03 21.94
C ASN A 602 -23.99 26.37 23.33
N GLU A 603 -23.66 27.12 24.38
CA GLU A 603 -23.62 26.63 25.78
C GLU A 603 -24.99 26.15 26.30
N GLN A 604 -26.09 26.57 25.65
CA GLN A 604 -27.41 26.07 25.99
C GLN A 604 -27.62 24.63 25.49
N GLU A 605 -27.00 24.26 24.37
CA GLU A 605 -27.11 22.94 23.74
C GLU A 605 -26.05 21.97 24.22
N VAL A 606 -24.80 22.41 24.37
CA VAL A 606 -23.64 21.56 24.69
C VAL A 606 -23.53 21.30 26.20
N CYS A 607 -23.19 20.06 26.57
CA CYS A 607 -22.86 19.69 27.95
C CYS A 607 -21.40 19.24 28.14
N GLU A 608 -20.77 18.69 27.10
CA GLU A 608 -19.35 18.27 27.14
C GLU A 608 -18.66 18.69 25.84
N LEU A 609 -17.40 19.10 25.93
CA LEU A 609 -16.55 19.44 24.79
C LEU A 609 -15.19 18.79 24.98
N HIS A 610 -14.83 17.88 24.09
CA HIS A 610 -13.56 17.17 24.12
C HIS A 610 -12.72 17.55 22.91
N VAL A 611 -11.44 17.83 23.15
CA VAL A 611 -10.47 18.11 22.10
C VAL A 611 -9.35 17.08 22.21
N TYR A 612 -9.10 16.39 21.11
CA TYR A 612 -8.02 15.42 21.00
C TYR A 612 -7.02 15.89 19.95
N ILE A 613 -5.74 15.83 20.29
CA ILE A 613 -4.65 16.08 19.37
C ILE A 613 -3.79 14.83 19.35
N ASN A 614 -3.64 14.21 18.18
CA ASN A 614 -2.78 13.04 18.01
C ASN A 614 -3.17 11.85 18.90
N GLY A 615 -4.46 11.79 19.25
CA GLY A 615 -5.04 10.77 20.10
C GLY A 615 -4.96 11.06 21.60
N GLU A 616 -4.33 12.16 22.02
CA GLU A 616 -4.31 12.63 23.40
C GLU A 616 -5.45 13.63 23.64
N GLU A 617 -6.19 13.43 24.72
CA GLU A 617 -7.19 14.39 25.18
C GLU A 617 -6.52 15.61 25.82
N VAL A 618 -7.05 16.81 25.57
CA VAL A 618 -6.55 18.03 26.20
C VAL A 618 -7.51 18.49 27.30
N ASP A 619 -7.05 18.46 28.55
CA ASP A 619 -7.90 18.70 29.73
C ASP A 619 -8.34 20.17 29.91
N ASP A 620 -7.54 21.15 29.46
CA ASP A 620 -7.71 22.59 29.76
C ASP A 620 -8.53 23.36 28.70
N VAL A 621 -9.68 22.83 28.25
CA VAL A 621 -10.54 23.55 27.30
C VAL A 621 -11.24 24.72 28.00
N LYS A 622 -10.78 25.95 27.72
CA LYS A 622 -11.34 27.17 28.32
C LYS A 622 -12.53 27.66 27.51
N ILE A 623 -13.71 27.71 28.12
CA ILE A 623 -14.95 28.21 27.52
C ILE A 623 -15.34 29.53 28.19
N VAL A 624 -15.48 30.61 27.40
CA VAL A 624 -15.91 31.93 27.88
C VAL A 624 -16.89 32.54 26.86
N SER A 625 -18.14 32.73 27.28
CA SER A 625 -19.20 33.37 26.47
C SER A 625 -19.39 32.71 25.10
N GLY A 626 -19.49 31.38 25.07
CA GLY A 626 -19.71 30.56 23.89
C GLY A 626 -18.48 30.38 23.00
N LYS A 627 -17.34 30.98 23.35
CA LYS A 627 -16.05 30.77 22.65
C LYS A 627 -15.19 29.82 23.45
N TRP A 628 -14.50 28.93 22.78
CA TRP A 628 -13.55 28.03 23.41
C TRP A 628 -12.17 28.12 22.78
N LYS A 629 -11.13 27.84 23.56
CA LYS A 629 -9.75 27.78 23.08
C LYS A 629 -8.93 26.80 23.89
N VAL A 630 -8.01 26.14 23.22
CA VAL A 630 -6.96 25.31 23.79
C VAL A 630 -5.63 25.56 23.06
N GLU A 631 -4.53 25.44 23.78
CA GLU A 631 -3.18 25.45 23.23
C GLU A 631 -2.46 24.20 23.73
N ALA A 632 -1.82 23.48 22.83
CA ALA A 632 -1.05 22.29 23.15
C ALA A 632 0.34 22.39 22.53
N ARG A 633 1.35 22.04 23.31
CA ARG A 633 2.73 21.90 22.84
C ARG A 633 2.92 20.47 22.36
N ILE A 634 3.32 20.31 21.11
CA ILE A 634 3.49 19.03 20.44
C ILE A 634 4.97 18.80 20.22
N GLY A 635 5.47 17.71 20.79
CA GLY A 635 6.84 17.26 20.57
C GLY A 635 7.07 16.84 19.11
N GLN A 636 8.32 16.88 18.68
CA GLN A 636 8.70 16.31 17.38
C GLN A 636 8.52 14.79 17.41
N VAL A 637 8.02 14.25 16.30
CA VAL A 637 7.92 12.80 16.09
C VAL A 637 8.98 12.43 15.06
N ASP A 638 9.95 11.62 15.48
CA ASP A 638 10.95 11.06 14.59
C ASP A 638 10.47 9.72 14.01
N ARG A 639 10.84 9.47 12.75
CA ARG A 639 10.67 8.15 12.12
C ARG A 639 11.99 7.41 12.15
N SER A 640 11.91 6.09 12.31
CA SER A 640 13.04 5.20 12.05
C SER A 640 13.45 5.21 10.58
N ARG A 641 12.53 5.53 9.66
CA ARG A 641 12.71 5.57 8.20
C ARG A 641 12.18 6.89 7.60
N PRO A 642 12.95 8.00 7.68
CA PRO A 642 12.50 9.33 7.24
C PRO A 642 12.25 9.45 5.73
N GLU A 643 12.79 8.52 4.94
CA GLU A 643 12.61 8.42 3.48
C GLU A 643 11.24 7.88 3.06
N GLU A 644 10.51 7.20 3.96
CA GLU A 644 9.18 6.67 3.64
C GLU A 644 8.12 7.77 3.58
N ILE A 645 7.34 7.76 2.49
CA ILE A 645 6.21 8.68 2.30
C ILE A 645 5.11 8.35 3.33
N SER A 646 4.75 9.33 4.16
CA SER A 646 3.58 9.25 5.05
C SER A 646 2.41 9.95 4.42
N VAL A 647 1.25 9.30 4.40
CA VAL A 647 -0.02 9.94 4.05
C VAL A 647 -0.99 9.75 5.22
N PRO A 648 -1.64 10.83 5.71
CA PRO A 648 -1.19 12.21 5.55
C PRO A 648 0.21 12.38 6.19
N ASP A 649 0.96 13.39 5.72
CA ASP A 649 2.32 13.69 6.20
C ASP A 649 2.36 13.70 7.74
N PHE A 650 3.34 12.99 8.33
CA PHE A 650 3.50 12.92 9.78
C PHE A 650 3.75 14.29 10.42
N LYS A 651 4.16 15.31 9.65
CA LYS A 651 4.26 16.70 10.11
C LYS A 651 2.90 17.38 10.30
N THR A 652 1.83 16.83 9.73
CA THR A 652 0.46 17.32 9.93
C THR A 652 -0.11 16.74 11.20
N GLU A 653 -0.89 17.51 11.97
CA GLU A 653 -1.54 17.00 13.19
C GLU A 653 -2.95 16.48 12.93
N MET A 654 -3.34 15.43 13.65
CA MET A 654 -4.74 14.98 13.63
C MET A 654 -5.45 15.57 14.84
N VAL A 655 -6.39 16.47 14.56
CA VAL A 655 -7.22 17.13 15.58
C VAL A 655 -8.63 16.61 15.45
N ILE A 656 -9.20 16.15 16.56
CA ILE A 656 -10.58 15.67 16.64
C ILE A 656 -11.25 16.47 17.75
N VAL A 657 -12.33 17.18 17.41
CA VAL A 657 -13.14 17.92 18.38
C VAL A 657 -14.53 17.33 18.39
N VAL A 658 -15.02 16.96 19.58
CA VAL A 658 -16.37 16.40 19.77
C VAL A 658 -17.10 17.23 20.80
N ALA A 659 -18.25 17.78 20.41
CA ALA A 659 -19.16 18.47 21.32
C ALA A 659 -20.42 17.62 21.52
N LYS A 660 -20.69 17.24 22.76
CA LYS A 660 -21.87 16.46 23.15
C LYS A 660 -22.98 17.40 23.58
N GLY A 661 -24.16 17.20 23.02
CA GLY A 661 -25.37 17.94 23.34
C GLY A 661 -26.15 17.33 24.50
N LYS A 662 -26.89 18.16 25.24
CA LYS A 662 -27.82 17.74 26.31
C LYS A 662 -28.95 16.84 25.82
N ASN A 663 -29.17 16.79 24.50
CA ASN A 663 -30.17 15.96 23.86
C ASN A 663 -29.63 14.59 23.40
N GLY A 664 -28.40 14.22 23.79
CA GLY A 664 -27.78 12.93 23.43
C GLY A 664 -27.18 12.88 22.01
N ARG A 665 -27.30 13.94 21.21
CA ARG A 665 -26.60 14.07 19.93
C ARG A 665 -25.21 14.67 20.14
N SER A 666 -24.28 14.30 19.29
CA SER A 666 -22.96 14.93 19.23
C SER A 666 -22.76 15.59 17.87
N THR A 667 -21.93 16.62 17.85
CA THR A 667 -21.33 17.14 16.64
C THR A 667 -19.83 17.04 16.75
N GLU A 668 -19.20 16.91 15.61
CA GLU A 668 -17.77 16.95 15.48
C GLU A 668 -17.33 18.17 14.67
N SER A 669 -16.03 18.40 14.66
CA SER A 669 -15.37 18.94 13.48
C SER A 669 -14.10 18.15 13.23
N ALA A 670 -14.09 17.45 12.10
CA ALA A 670 -12.88 17.17 11.35
C ALA A 670 -12.91 18.14 10.16
N SER A 671 -11.88 18.98 10.00
CA SER A 671 -11.87 20.06 8.99
C SER A 671 -12.39 19.59 7.61
N PRO A 672 -13.58 20.03 7.15
CA PRO A 672 -14.24 19.47 5.96
C PRO A 672 -13.77 20.04 4.62
N ASP A 673 -12.74 20.89 4.61
CA ASP A 673 -12.27 21.51 3.37
C ASP A 673 -10.93 20.90 2.96
N GLN A 674 -10.77 20.63 1.66
CA GLN A 674 -9.48 20.54 0.97
C GLN A 674 -8.66 21.86 1.02
N ARG A 675 -8.91 22.70 2.02
CA ARG A 675 -7.99 23.66 2.62
C ARG A 675 -7.92 23.38 4.12
N SER A 676 -7.37 22.22 4.47
CA SER A 676 -6.37 22.14 5.53
C SER A 676 -6.61 22.97 6.82
N ILE A 677 -6.63 22.29 7.97
CA ILE A 677 -5.57 22.59 8.94
C ILE A 677 -4.29 21.97 8.37
N ARG A 678 -3.67 22.69 7.44
CA ARG A 678 -2.28 22.49 7.03
C ARG A 678 -1.58 23.29 8.09
N LEU A 679 -0.94 22.59 9.00
CA LEU A 679 0.27 23.12 9.58
C LEU A 679 1.39 22.75 8.64
N VAL A 680 1.37 23.37 7.47
CA VAL A 680 2.58 23.58 6.70
C VAL A 680 3.13 24.89 7.24
N LEU A 681 4.26 24.82 7.92
CA LEU A 681 5.16 25.96 7.95
C LEU A 681 5.56 26.22 6.50
N ASP A 682 4.90 27.17 5.85
CA ASP A 682 5.65 28.00 4.93
C ASP A 682 6.62 28.76 5.83
N SER A 683 7.91 28.43 5.72
CA SER A 683 8.96 29.36 6.11
C SER A 683 8.62 30.71 5.49
N LEU A 684 8.51 31.74 6.33
CA LEU A 684 8.18 33.12 5.92
C LEU A 684 8.87 33.52 4.60
N PRO A 685 8.18 34.25 3.71
CA PRO A 685 8.79 34.82 2.53
C PRO A 685 9.82 35.87 2.95
N SER A 686 11.03 35.76 2.41
CA SER A 686 11.90 36.93 2.29
C SER A 686 11.21 37.95 1.36
N ALA A 687 11.22 39.21 1.81
CA ALA A 687 10.49 40.35 1.27
C ALA A 687 10.71 40.62 -0.25
N PRO A 688 9.82 41.39 -0.91
CA PRO A 688 9.66 41.39 -2.36
C PRO A 688 10.70 42.28 -3.06
N THR A 689 11.18 41.84 -4.22
CA THR A 689 11.74 42.74 -5.25
C THR A 689 10.85 42.73 -6.48
N LEU A 690 10.16 43.86 -6.67
CA LEU A 690 9.41 44.27 -7.85
C LEU A 690 10.36 44.57 -9.04
N GLN A 691 9.99 44.08 -10.23
CA GLN A 691 10.08 44.65 -11.59
C GLN A 691 10.31 43.51 -12.61
N GLY A 692 9.53 43.29 -13.66
CA GLY A 692 8.34 43.95 -14.18
C GLY A 692 7.80 43.22 -15.42
N THR A 693 6.49 43.35 -15.63
CA THR A 693 5.74 43.35 -16.90
C THR A 693 5.85 42.18 -17.89
N LEU A 694 4.73 41.48 -18.13
CA LEU A 694 3.92 41.60 -19.36
C LEU A 694 2.59 40.80 -19.29
N PHE A 695 1.52 41.47 -19.73
CA PHE A 695 0.19 40.98 -20.16
C PHE A 695 -0.74 40.21 -19.19
N GLN A 696 -1.85 40.85 -18.77
CA GLN A 696 -3.13 40.70 -19.47
C GLN A 696 -4.18 41.70 -18.97
N ALA A 697 -5.03 42.12 -19.90
CA ALA A 697 -6.04 43.14 -19.71
C ALA A 697 -7.28 42.61 -18.97
N SER A 698 -7.89 43.52 -18.21
CA SER A 698 -9.32 43.82 -18.17
C SER A 698 -10.13 43.42 -16.91
N TRP A 699 -10.75 44.48 -16.36
CA TRP A 699 -11.98 44.58 -15.55
C TRP A 699 -11.95 44.75 -14.00
N LEU A 700 -12.16 46.02 -13.63
CA LEU A 700 -12.96 46.61 -12.51
C LEU A 700 -12.38 46.84 -11.08
N LYS A 701 -11.81 48.05 -10.93
CA LYS A 701 -12.10 49.17 -9.99
C LYS A 701 -12.33 48.97 -8.47
N ALA A 702 -11.61 49.84 -7.74
CA ALA A 702 -11.87 50.53 -6.45
C ALA A 702 -11.30 49.80 -5.21
N VAL A 703 -10.54 50.38 -4.27
CA VAL A 703 -10.41 51.74 -3.71
C VAL A 703 -8.99 51.97 -3.12
N ARG A 704 -8.52 53.22 -3.13
CA ARG A 704 -7.26 53.78 -2.58
C ARG A 704 -7.24 53.82 -1.03
N ALA A 705 -6.13 53.40 -0.42
CA ALA A 705 -5.13 54.21 0.30
C ALA A 705 -5.43 54.60 1.76
N ASP A 706 -4.57 54.17 2.69
CA ASP A 706 -3.75 55.10 3.47
C ASP A 706 -2.50 54.41 4.06
N GLN A 707 -1.35 55.11 4.03
CA GLN A 707 -0.08 54.73 4.66
C GLN A 707 0.15 55.65 5.86
N GLN A 708 0.78 55.17 6.95
CA GLN A 708 1.86 55.92 7.63
C GLN A 708 2.59 55.16 8.76
N LYS A 709 3.94 55.11 8.63
CA LYS A 709 5.04 55.24 9.63
C LYS A 709 5.17 54.19 10.77
N GLY A 710 6.35 53.68 11.16
CA GLY A 710 7.74 53.91 10.75
C GLY A 710 8.78 53.19 11.65
N TYR A 711 9.98 52.96 11.07
CA TYR A 711 11.35 52.81 11.60
C TYR A 711 11.75 51.76 12.67
N PHE A 712 12.70 50.87 12.32
CA PHE A 712 14.07 50.80 12.90
C PHE A 712 15.03 50.03 11.96
N THR A 713 16.28 50.47 11.91
CA THR A 713 17.38 50.07 10.99
C THR A 713 18.34 49.04 11.60
N CYS A 714 18.89 48.14 10.79
CA CYS A 714 20.22 47.56 11.01
C CYS A 714 20.92 47.28 9.66
N GLN A 715 22.06 47.91 9.43
CA GLN A 715 22.96 47.65 8.30
C GLN A 715 23.91 46.50 8.65
N SER A 716 24.08 45.53 7.75
CA SER A 716 25.34 44.81 7.62
C SER A 716 25.56 44.35 6.16
N ARG A 717 26.82 44.13 5.83
CA ARG A 717 27.44 44.28 4.52
C ARG A 717 27.13 43.14 3.55
N ARG A 718 26.98 43.51 2.27
CA ARG A 718 26.87 42.63 1.11
C ARG A 718 28.12 41.77 0.93
N LEU A 719 27.95 40.45 0.83
CA LEU A 719 28.80 39.56 0.04
C LEU A 719 27.86 38.71 -0.81
N ALA A 720 27.83 38.95 -2.13
CA ALA A 720 27.06 38.15 -3.07
C ALA A 720 27.91 36.97 -3.55
N LEU A 721 27.54 35.75 -3.17
CA LEU A 721 27.97 34.52 -3.83
C LEU A 721 26.75 33.96 -4.57
N PHE A 722 26.64 34.25 -5.86
CA PHE A 722 25.71 33.55 -6.75
C PHE A 722 26.37 32.23 -7.17
N HIS A 723 25.83 31.10 -6.72
CA HIS A 723 26.09 29.80 -7.33
C HIS A 723 25.15 29.64 -8.53
N ALA A 724 25.71 29.58 -9.74
CA ALA A 724 24.96 29.17 -10.93
C ALA A 724 25.06 27.65 -11.07
N VAL A 725 23.93 26.96 -11.10
CA VAL A 725 23.83 25.53 -11.39
C VAL A 725 23.55 25.39 -12.88
N HIS A 726 24.55 25.10 -13.70
CA HIS A 726 24.31 24.90 -15.14
C HIS A 726 23.78 23.49 -15.39
N ALA A 727 22.62 23.36 -16.04
CA ALA A 727 22.13 22.09 -16.54
C ALA A 727 22.67 21.87 -17.96
N PHE A 728 23.47 20.80 -18.16
CA PHE A 728 23.96 20.38 -19.46
C PHE A 728 23.75 18.88 -19.57
N GLU A 729 22.78 18.47 -20.38
CA GLU A 729 22.52 17.05 -20.66
C GLU A 729 23.35 16.64 -21.87
N PHE A 730 24.15 15.59 -21.70
CA PHE A 730 24.96 14.98 -22.75
C PHE A 730 24.59 13.50 -22.85
N THR A 731 24.01 13.12 -23.98
CA THR A 731 23.66 11.73 -24.26
C THR A 731 24.62 11.22 -25.32
N GLY A 732 25.52 10.33 -24.89
CA GLY A 732 26.26 9.48 -25.80
C GLY A 732 25.33 8.47 -26.50
N PRO A 733 25.88 7.56 -27.33
CA PRO A 733 25.10 6.46 -27.90
C PRO A 733 24.37 5.64 -26.82
N ASP A 734 23.25 5.01 -27.21
CA ASP A 734 22.42 4.24 -26.30
C ASP A 734 23.24 3.09 -25.67
N PRO A 735 23.40 3.07 -24.33
CA PRO A 735 24.22 2.07 -23.66
C PRO A 735 23.57 0.68 -23.65
N SER A 736 22.31 0.54 -24.05
CA SER A 736 21.63 -0.76 -24.18
C SER A 736 21.92 -1.46 -25.51
N GLU A 737 22.51 -0.76 -26.48
CA GLU A 737 22.79 -1.28 -27.80
C GLU A 737 24.30 -1.52 -28.02
N LYS A 738 24.61 -2.54 -28.80
CA LYS A 738 25.97 -2.77 -29.31
C LYS A 738 26.30 -1.68 -30.34
N ILE A 739 27.36 -0.92 -30.13
CA ILE A 739 27.73 0.17 -31.04
C ILE A 739 28.62 -0.39 -32.16
N ASP A 740 28.04 -0.45 -33.35
CA ASP A 740 28.72 -0.82 -34.58
C ASP A 740 29.49 0.38 -35.14
N ILE A 741 30.82 0.39 -34.98
CA ILE A 741 31.67 1.52 -35.40
C ILE A 741 31.82 1.63 -36.92
N SER A 742 31.30 0.67 -37.69
CA SER A 742 31.21 0.80 -39.14
C SER A 742 30.03 1.68 -39.56
N LYS A 743 29.17 2.07 -38.62
CA LYS A 743 28.02 2.94 -38.84
C LYS A 743 28.20 4.29 -38.11
N PRO A 744 27.50 5.33 -38.57
CA PRO A 744 27.50 6.61 -37.88
C PRO A 744 26.89 6.50 -36.47
N VAL A 745 27.50 7.15 -35.49
CA VAL A 745 27.10 7.18 -34.08
C VAL A 745 26.52 8.54 -33.75
N ASN A 746 25.32 8.58 -33.16
CA ASN A 746 24.64 9.82 -32.79
C ASN A 746 25.04 10.27 -31.38
N ILE A 747 25.37 11.54 -31.25
CA ILE A 747 25.68 12.21 -29.99
C ILE A 747 24.79 13.44 -29.88
N THR A 748 24.08 13.61 -28.78
CA THR A 748 23.17 14.76 -28.57
C THR A 748 23.49 15.48 -27.28
N TRP A 749 23.24 16.79 -27.25
CA TRP A 749 23.29 17.57 -26.02
C TRP A 749 22.17 18.61 -25.97
N ASP A 750 21.69 18.88 -24.77
CA ASP A 750 20.67 19.88 -24.49
C ASP A 750 20.95 20.56 -23.15
N ALA A 751 21.18 21.87 -23.20
CA ALA A 751 21.34 22.75 -22.06
C ALA A 751 20.11 23.63 -21.82
N THR A 752 19.02 23.44 -22.58
CA THR A 752 17.79 24.23 -22.52
C THR A 752 16.68 23.59 -21.68
N GLY A 753 16.87 22.34 -21.23
CA GLY A 753 15.85 21.53 -20.55
C GLY A 753 15.51 21.89 -19.09
N GLY A 754 15.97 23.03 -18.56
CA GLY A 754 15.75 23.42 -17.15
C GLY A 754 15.53 24.93 -16.96
N LEU A 755 14.97 25.31 -15.80
CA LEU A 755 14.71 26.70 -15.35
C LEU A 755 16.00 27.51 -15.05
N ILE A 756 17.14 27.21 -15.66
CA ILE A 756 18.46 27.75 -15.28
C ILE A 756 19.26 28.22 -16.50
N ASP A 757 20.03 29.30 -16.33
CA ASP A 757 20.81 29.97 -17.38
C ASP A 757 21.81 29.05 -18.12
N GLU A 758 22.01 29.34 -19.42
CA GLU A 758 22.98 28.65 -20.29
C GLU A 758 24.38 28.53 -19.63
N PRO A 759 25.15 27.46 -19.91
CA PRO A 759 26.52 27.31 -19.40
C PRO A 759 27.37 28.55 -19.74
N LYS A 760 28.07 29.14 -18.76
CA LYS A 760 29.05 30.23 -18.98
C LYS A 760 30.31 29.79 -19.76
N ALA A 761 30.25 28.66 -20.46
CA ALA A 761 31.31 28.23 -21.34
C ALA A 761 31.30 29.12 -22.60
N ASP A 762 32.47 29.30 -23.21
CA ASP A 762 32.59 30.03 -24.47
C ASP A 762 32.53 29.08 -25.68
N SER A 763 32.86 27.80 -25.49
CA SER A 763 32.76 26.78 -26.54
C SER A 763 32.54 25.38 -25.97
N LEU A 764 31.87 24.54 -26.76
CA LEU A 764 31.75 23.10 -26.53
C LEU A 764 32.61 22.34 -27.55
N LYS A 765 33.33 21.33 -27.07
CA LYS A 765 34.03 20.35 -27.89
C LYS A 765 33.59 18.93 -27.55
N LEU A 766 33.51 18.07 -28.55
CA LEU A 766 33.26 16.64 -28.39
C LEU A 766 34.54 15.85 -28.62
N TRP A 767 34.78 14.86 -27.78
CA TRP A 767 35.95 13.99 -27.81
C TRP A 767 35.54 12.52 -27.70
N PHE A 768 36.43 11.66 -28.17
CA PHE A 768 36.39 10.23 -27.93
C PHE A 768 37.70 9.82 -27.25
N ALA A 769 37.65 9.07 -26.16
CA ALA A 769 38.83 8.73 -25.38
C ALA A 769 38.91 7.24 -25.04
N ALA A 770 40.14 6.72 -25.03
CA ALA A 770 40.48 5.39 -24.52
C ALA A 770 41.09 5.53 -23.12
N ILE A 771 40.49 4.91 -22.11
CA ILE A 771 40.91 4.95 -20.71
C ILE A 771 41.73 3.68 -20.38
N VAL A 772 42.82 3.85 -19.64
CA VAL A 772 43.68 2.76 -19.17
C VAL A 772 43.66 2.73 -17.64
N GLY A 773 43.02 1.70 -17.06
CA GLY A 773 42.86 1.57 -15.59
C GLY A 773 41.74 2.46 -15.02
N ASP A 774 41.74 2.64 -13.70
CA ASP A 774 40.73 3.44 -12.98
C ASP A 774 41.02 4.96 -13.01
N ASP A 775 42.21 5.37 -13.44
CA ASP A 775 42.62 6.78 -13.50
C ASP A 775 42.70 7.31 -14.95
N TYR A 776 42.04 8.46 -15.19
CA TYR A 776 41.94 9.12 -16.51
C TYR A 776 43.27 9.65 -17.09
N LYS A 777 44.32 9.71 -16.27
CA LYS A 777 45.58 10.39 -16.60
C LYS A 777 46.52 9.48 -17.37
N GLY A 778 46.31 9.38 -18.68
CA GLY A 778 47.22 8.69 -19.61
C GLY A 778 46.56 8.12 -20.85
N GLY A 779 45.24 8.27 -21.00
CA GLY A 779 44.47 7.80 -22.14
C GLY A 779 44.75 8.56 -23.45
N ILE A 780 44.62 7.87 -24.58
CA ILE A 780 44.64 8.50 -25.92
C ILE A 780 43.25 9.07 -26.19
N SER A 781 43.16 10.33 -26.64
CA SER A 781 41.89 10.97 -26.97
C SER A 781 41.93 11.66 -28.34
N TRP A 782 40.78 11.70 -28.99
CA TRP A 782 40.57 12.26 -30.33
C TRP A 782 39.45 13.30 -30.29
N GLU A 783 39.72 14.50 -30.79
CA GLU A 783 38.70 15.54 -30.94
C GLU A 783 37.77 15.17 -32.11
N LEU A 784 36.48 15.04 -31.84
CA LEU A 784 35.46 14.73 -32.85
C LEU A 784 34.95 16.01 -33.51
N ALA A 785 34.69 17.04 -32.70
CA ALA A 785 34.18 18.33 -33.13
C ALA A 785 34.51 19.42 -32.13
N ALA A 786 34.62 20.65 -32.60
CA ALA A 786 34.88 21.83 -31.78
C ALA A 786 34.01 23.03 -32.18
N ASN A 787 33.92 24.00 -31.28
CA ASN A 787 33.15 25.23 -31.44
C ASN A 787 31.65 24.98 -31.68
N LEU A 788 31.12 23.95 -31.02
CA LEU A 788 29.70 23.60 -31.10
C LEU A 788 28.86 24.58 -30.27
N SER A 789 27.60 24.77 -30.68
CA SER A 789 26.62 25.53 -29.90
C SER A 789 26.43 24.92 -28.52
N LEU A 790 26.30 25.74 -27.49
CA LEU A 790 26.12 25.30 -26.11
C LEU A 790 24.67 24.97 -25.76
N SER A 791 23.70 25.55 -26.46
CA SER A 791 22.28 25.49 -26.10
C SER A 791 21.66 24.11 -26.36
N LYS A 792 21.59 23.67 -27.61
CA LYS A 792 21.16 22.32 -27.99
C LYS A 792 21.79 21.95 -29.31
N GLY A 793 22.14 20.68 -29.48
CA GLY A 793 22.64 20.19 -30.75
C GLY A 793 22.73 18.67 -30.82
N TYR A 794 23.06 18.21 -32.01
CA TYR A 794 23.41 16.83 -32.27
C TYR A 794 24.62 16.79 -33.18
N TYR A 795 25.42 15.75 -33.04
CA TYR A 795 26.59 15.47 -33.85
C TYR A 795 26.56 13.99 -34.23
N ILE A 796 26.70 13.72 -35.52
CA ILE A 796 26.80 12.36 -36.02
C ILE A 796 28.29 12.08 -36.23
N TRP A 797 28.88 11.31 -35.35
CA TRP A 797 30.23 10.83 -35.53
C TRP A 797 30.22 9.70 -36.56
N THR A 798 30.68 9.99 -37.77
CA THR A 798 31.00 8.94 -38.75
C THR A 798 32.51 8.73 -38.66
N PRO A 799 32.99 7.58 -38.14
CA PRO A 799 34.40 7.29 -38.13
C PRO A 799 34.93 7.37 -39.57
N PRO A 800 35.81 8.32 -39.93
CA PRO A 800 36.27 8.42 -41.30
C PRO A 800 37.06 7.15 -41.64
N ASP A 801 36.87 6.61 -42.85
CA ASP A 801 37.64 5.46 -43.37
C ASP A 801 39.18 5.63 -43.23
N GLY A 802 39.66 6.85 -42.98
CA GLY A 802 41.06 7.18 -42.70
C GLY A 802 41.55 7.09 -41.23
N ASN A 803 40.67 7.10 -40.23
CA ASN A 803 41.08 7.01 -38.80
C ASN A 803 40.95 5.60 -38.21
N ILE A 804 40.06 4.77 -38.74
CA ILE A 804 40.04 3.35 -38.37
C ILE A 804 41.39 2.70 -38.78
N LYS A 805 42.04 3.15 -39.86
CA LYS A 805 43.34 2.62 -40.28
C LYS A 805 44.50 3.02 -39.35
N ASN A 806 44.52 4.25 -38.83
CA ASN A 806 45.50 4.66 -37.81
C ASN A 806 45.25 3.99 -36.44
N ILE A 807 43.99 3.68 -36.12
CA ILE A 807 43.61 2.88 -34.95
C ILE A 807 43.94 1.38 -35.18
N ARG A 808 43.91 0.89 -36.42
CA ARG A 808 44.30 -0.48 -36.84
C ARG A 808 45.81 -0.71 -36.89
N ASP A 809 46.59 0.28 -37.33
CA ASP A 809 48.03 0.12 -37.66
C ASP A 809 48.98 0.78 -36.63
N SER A 810 48.48 1.53 -35.66
CA SER A 810 49.30 1.93 -34.50
C SER A 810 49.31 0.78 -33.48
N ASN A 811 50.49 0.43 -32.94
CA ASN A 811 50.67 -0.58 -31.88
C ASN A 811 49.97 -0.23 -30.54
N TYR A 812 48.95 0.64 -30.55
CA TYR A 812 48.08 0.99 -29.43
C TYR A 812 46.68 0.47 -29.74
N THR A 813 46.56 -0.84 -29.75
CA THR A 813 45.36 -1.61 -30.04
C THR A 813 44.18 -1.17 -29.18
N MET A 814 43.03 -0.93 -29.85
CA MET A 814 41.70 -1.14 -29.26
C MET A 814 41.70 -2.56 -28.68
N SER A 815 42.00 -2.67 -27.40
CA SER A 815 42.09 -3.94 -26.69
C SER A 815 40.78 -4.15 -25.92
N PRO A 816 40.25 -5.38 -25.84
CA PRO A 816 39.15 -5.72 -24.94
C PRO A 816 39.40 -5.32 -23.48
N GLU A 817 40.68 -5.19 -23.09
CA GLU A 817 41.11 -4.78 -21.75
C GLU A 817 41.03 -3.26 -21.49
N LYS A 818 40.78 -2.44 -22.53
CA LYS A 818 40.64 -0.98 -22.42
C LYS A 818 39.18 -0.56 -22.59
N VAL A 819 38.74 0.38 -21.76
CA VAL A 819 37.40 0.97 -21.84
C VAL A 819 37.44 2.35 -22.48
N HIS A 820 36.39 2.70 -23.22
CA HIS A 820 36.33 3.91 -24.04
C HIS A 820 35.08 4.73 -23.70
N THR A 821 35.15 6.04 -23.87
CA THR A 821 34.07 6.98 -23.55
C THR A 821 33.97 8.08 -24.61
N PHE A 822 32.76 8.62 -24.78
CA PHE A 822 32.52 9.88 -25.47
C PHE A 822 32.46 11.01 -24.45
N GLU A 823 33.02 12.15 -24.78
CA GLU A 823 33.16 13.27 -23.84
C GLU A 823 32.67 14.58 -24.48
N ALA A 824 32.02 15.40 -23.66
CA ALA A 824 31.71 16.79 -23.93
C ALA A 824 32.54 17.68 -23.00
N ARG A 825 33.44 18.48 -23.57
CA ARG A 825 34.30 19.42 -22.85
C ARG A 825 33.79 20.85 -23.06
N LEU A 826 33.42 21.48 -21.95
CA LEU A 826 33.03 22.88 -21.87
C LEU A 826 34.28 23.72 -21.58
N LEU A 827 34.60 24.68 -22.44
CA LEU A 827 35.84 25.47 -22.34
C LEU A 827 35.56 26.95 -22.09
N ARG A 828 36.48 27.62 -21.38
CA ARG A 828 36.52 29.07 -21.23
C ARG A 828 37.15 29.74 -22.45
N LYS A 829 37.01 31.06 -22.56
CA LYS A 829 37.55 31.90 -23.65
C LYS A 829 39.06 31.79 -23.86
N ASP A 830 39.81 31.45 -22.82
CA ASP A 830 41.27 31.22 -22.87
C ASP A 830 41.65 29.79 -23.31
N GLY A 831 40.67 28.94 -23.60
CA GLY A 831 40.84 27.54 -23.99
C GLY A 831 40.99 26.57 -22.80
N GLY A 832 40.94 27.06 -21.56
CA GLY A 832 41.01 26.22 -20.36
C GLY A 832 39.72 25.42 -20.11
N PRO A 833 39.81 24.18 -19.59
CA PRO A 833 38.63 23.37 -19.29
C PRO A 833 37.81 23.98 -18.14
N LEU A 834 36.51 24.16 -18.37
CA LEU A 834 35.54 24.60 -17.36
C LEU A 834 34.88 23.38 -16.69
N ALA A 835 34.45 22.42 -17.50
CA ALA A 835 33.85 21.16 -17.06
C ALA A 835 33.96 20.11 -18.18
N GLU A 836 33.90 18.84 -17.80
CA GLU A 836 33.93 17.69 -18.71
C GLU A 836 32.83 16.71 -18.30
N VAL A 837 32.03 16.27 -19.28
CA VAL A 837 30.94 15.30 -19.09
C VAL A 837 31.24 14.11 -19.98
N VAL A 838 31.19 12.91 -19.43
CA VAL A 838 31.57 11.68 -20.13
C VAL A 838 30.38 10.71 -20.23
N SER A 839 30.31 9.93 -21.29
CA SER A 839 29.33 8.85 -21.45
C SER A 839 29.64 7.66 -20.53
N GLU A 840 28.76 6.66 -20.55
CA GLU A 840 29.06 5.31 -20.08
C GLU A 840 30.35 4.76 -20.72
N LYS A 841 31.00 3.81 -20.02
CA LYS A 841 32.23 3.15 -20.47
C LYS A 841 31.90 1.96 -21.37
N TYR A 842 32.65 1.83 -22.47
CA TYR A 842 32.49 0.75 -23.45
C TYR A 842 33.79 -0.06 -23.61
N ALA A 843 33.71 -1.39 -23.55
CA ALA A 843 34.80 -2.27 -23.95
C ALA A 843 34.70 -2.62 -25.43
N VAL A 844 35.81 -3.04 -26.01
CA VAL A 844 35.87 -3.47 -27.40
C VAL A 844 35.69 -4.97 -27.47
N GLU A 845 34.67 -5.45 -28.18
CA GLU A 845 34.55 -6.86 -28.57
C GLU A 845 34.61 -6.96 -30.10
N GLY A 846 35.73 -7.49 -30.61
CA GLY A 846 36.03 -7.43 -32.04
C GLY A 846 36.34 -6.00 -32.49
N PHE A 847 35.49 -5.42 -33.33
CA PHE A 847 35.57 -4.02 -33.73
C PHE A 847 34.45 -3.17 -33.13
N ASP A 848 33.51 -3.77 -32.41
CA ASP A 848 32.34 -3.06 -31.89
C ASP A 848 32.50 -2.76 -30.41
N PHE A 849 31.83 -1.70 -29.96
CA PHE A 849 31.81 -1.35 -28.54
C PHE A 849 30.62 -2.02 -27.85
N ILE A 850 30.90 -2.68 -26.74
CA ILE A 850 29.91 -3.32 -25.87
C ILE A 850 30.04 -2.75 -24.48
N ARG A 851 28.90 -2.51 -23.83
CA ARG A 851 28.85 -1.99 -22.47
C ARG A 851 29.58 -2.93 -21.51
N THR A 852 30.50 -2.41 -20.71
CA THR A 852 31.12 -3.21 -19.64
C THR A 852 30.17 -3.37 -18.47
N SER A 853 29.77 -4.61 -18.18
CA SER A 853 28.81 -4.98 -17.12
C SER A 853 29.37 -4.90 -15.69
N GLY A 854 30.46 -4.16 -15.44
CA GLY A 854 31.22 -4.32 -14.19
C GLY A 854 32.00 -3.13 -13.64
N SER A 855 31.81 -1.89 -14.12
CA SER A 855 32.50 -0.73 -13.53
C SER A 855 31.52 0.38 -13.18
N ASN A 856 31.54 0.83 -11.91
CA ASN A 856 30.85 2.00 -11.35
C ASN A 856 31.31 3.32 -12.03
N GLY A 857 31.10 3.47 -13.33
CA GLY A 857 31.21 4.75 -14.02
C GLY A 857 29.91 5.52 -13.79
N ALA A 858 30.01 6.69 -13.19
CA ALA A 858 28.88 7.55 -12.90
C ALA A 858 27.96 7.72 -14.12
N GLN A 859 26.67 7.41 -13.96
CA GLN A 859 25.64 7.89 -14.88
C GLN A 859 25.82 9.40 -15.05
N ALA A 860 25.86 9.87 -16.30
CA ALA A 860 25.68 11.28 -16.61
C ALA A 860 24.23 11.68 -16.27
N ARG A 861 23.98 11.95 -14.99
CA ARG A 861 22.83 12.70 -14.49
C ARG A 861 23.36 13.77 -13.55
N PHE A 862 23.41 15.00 -14.07
CA PHE A 862 23.76 16.26 -13.40
C PHE A 862 25.20 16.40 -12.87
N TYR A 863 26.00 17.24 -13.53
CA TYR A 863 27.15 17.88 -12.88
C TYR A 863 26.83 19.34 -12.54
N THR A 864 26.61 19.61 -11.25
CA THR A 864 26.88 20.92 -10.66
C THR A 864 28.39 21.15 -10.62
N ALA A 865 28.91 22.01 -11.49
CA ALA A 865 30.30 22.47 -11.37
C ALA A 865 30.42 23.44 -10.18
N THR A 866 30.62 22.90 -8.97
CA THR A 866 31.09 23.68 -7.81
C THR A 866 32.63 23.69 -7.88
N ALA A 867 33.22 24.82 -8.27
CA ALA A 867 34.66 25.00 -8.08
C ALA A 867 34.96 25.05 -6.57
N ALA A 868 35.59 24.00 -6.04
CA ALA A 868 36.04 23.96 -4.65
C ALA A 868 37.09 25.04 -4.39
N LEU A 869 36.85 25.92 -3.41
CA LEU A 869 37.90 26.70 -2.78
C LEU A 869 38.23 26.05 -1.43
N THR A 870 39.36 25.36 -1.39
CA THR A 870 40.01 24.90 -0.16
C THR A 870 40.44 26.12 0.66
N MET A 871 39.92 26.29 1.87
CA MET A 871 40.51 27.18 2.88
C MET A 871 40.53 26.44 4.22
N ALA A 872 41.69 25.84 4.50
CA ALA A 872 42.10 25.56 5.86
C ALA A 872 42.34 26.89 6.59
N VAL A 873 41.73 27.09 7.75
CA VAL A 873 42.16 28.13 8.70
C VAL A 873 42.38 27.48 10.05
N LEU A 874 43.64 27.11 10.26
CA LEU A 874 44.27 26.90 11.56
C LEU A 874 45.13 28.15 11.77
N VAL A 875 44.61 29.15 12.47
CA VAL A 875 45.43 30.24 13.04
C VAL A 875 44.93 30.48 14.46
N GLY A 876 45.81 30.15 15.40
CA GLY A 876 45.57 30.36 16.81
C GLY A 876 45.51 31.84 17.19
N VAL A 877 44.77 32.11 18.25
CA VAL A 877 45.04 33.22 19.16
C VAL A 877 45.30 32.59 20.51
N VAL A 878 46.58 32.38 20.82
CA VAL A 878 47.04 32.34 22.20
C VAL A 878 47.24 33.79 22.62
N THR A 879 46.42 34.29 23.53
CA THR A 879 46.87 35.18 24.61
C THR A 879 45.95 35.07 25.82
N ASN A 880 46.57 34.62 26.92
CA ASN A 880 46.26 34.86 28.33
C ASN A 880 44.97 34.30 28.96
N GLY A 881 45.15 33.22 29.72
CA GLY A 881 44.87 33.29 31.16
C GLY A 881 43.94 32.23 31.74
N GLY A 882 44.55 31.21 32.36
CA GLY A 882 44.03 30.64 33.62
C GLY A 882 43.11 29.43 33.53
N PHE A 883 43.66 28.27 33.93
CA PHE A 883 42.96 27.09 34.42
C PHE A 883 41.83 27.43 35.41
N VAL A 884 40.69 26.73 35.33
CA VAL A 884 40.35 25.49 36.08
C VAL A 884 39.20 24.79 35.33
#